data_AF-A0A178ZKF8-F1
#
_entry.id   AF-A0A178ZKF8-F1
#
_cell.length_a   1.000
_cell.length_b   1.000
_cell.length_c   1.000
_cell.angle_alpha   90.00
_cell.angle_beta   90.00
_cell.angle_gamma   90.00
#
_symmetry.space_group_name_H-M   'P 1'
#
loop_
_entity.id
_entity.type
_entity.pdbx_description
1 polymer ?
#
loop_
_entity_poly.entity_id
_entity_poly.type
_entity_poly.pdbx_seq_one_letter_code
_entity_poly.pdbx_strand_id
1 'polypeptide(L)'
;MIQWISCHLTALAHYHQHGWPQVKINLSLAVLRCLEGPRSDEKWNHLNSYVLPDRTTYDLVEWIYRVDVDYSPDRERVSTLVAAHSSTFWCPDEVYEEDIKGAIRKAERLGICKYRLFNLISCCARGDQDLPALLVMIDDTQAATASCFRHQEDFALRDLPAVVSFADSSGAINHESCTADHCEFALLDNTRVAQKHKCGESNIPSCPLIQFPQTPLQTADRLVWKSVELSTASRGAPSLTNGEYIAISHVWSDGTGAGTKGPGAVNSCLFQYFSEVAKALHCEGVWWDTISIPPDPKLRAKALRNMQINFSSAKHTVVHDEYLVNFPWKDDGTPCLALVLSPWFTRGWTAVELISSRSIKVLFKDPNNDRAPLIKDLRKDILASRFHHTLGHRTATRIIRRLQQTNVEPRSMRNLMQNLKSRNNSWPRDRIVVASLLAGVKPDLDAVNMEGRVMQQIITSYPQVDASVLIHGSPTIVDHGPLSWCPLNLFSGSTPILPQNGTWEALRLDIDKGSGSLTGRFWARTLPSLRQNNIEPFSMHSASQRKIMLALQHPGEYLVLTCYRRQRLCLVIKPTRLSRVDDAGRKFIECDWVGVALMDISYDPEGWFPNVKVQIGATSGPPELGLKAEDVLDIYHGQERPSTQQGDYFSLEPIHEGYEWSIQHQRWEKHGAPYLGLSTMH
;
A
#
# COMPACT_ATOMS: atom_id res chain seq x y z
N MET A 1 4.13 34.40 -12.96
CA MET A 1 3.42 33.21 -13.46
C MET A 1 2.35 33.57 -14.50
N ILE A 2 1.32 34.37 -14.17
CA ILE A 2 0.26 34.78 -15.12
C ILE A 2 0.83 35.43 -16.39
N GLN A 3 1.83 36.30 -16.26
CA GLN A 3 2.50 36.92 -17.42
C GLN A 3 3.30 35.91 -18.25
N TRP A 4 3.92 34.91 -17.63
CA TRP A 4 4.62 33.82 -18.34
C TRP A 4 3.63 32.91 -19.07
N ILE A 5 2.52 32.54 -18.41
CA ILE A 5 1.41 31.78 -19.01
C ILE A 5 0.80 32.57 -20.17
N SER A 6 0.51 33.85 -19.99
CA SER A 6 -0.03 34.71 -21.04
C SER A 6 0.92 34.83 -22.23
N CYS A 7 2.22 35.02 -22.01
CA CYS A 7 3.22 35.02 -23.07
C CYS A 7 3.34 33.67 -23.79
N HIS A 8 3.31 32.55 -23.04
CA HIS A 8 3.42 31.21 -23.61
C HIS A 8 2.17 30.80 -24.40
N LEU A 9 0.98 31.10 -23.89
CA LEU A 9 -0.29 30.89 -24.60
C LEU A 9 -0.41 31.79 -25.83
N THR A 10 0.09 33.02 -25.76
CA THR A 10 0.19 33.92 -26.92
C THR A 10 1.17 33.37 -27.95
N ALA A 11 2.30 32.81 -27.52
CA ALA A 11 3.27 32.15 -28.39
C ALA A 11 2.69 30.88 -29.03
N LEU A 12 1.95 30.04 -28.28
CA LEU A 12 1.22 28.88 -28.80
C LEU A 12 0.14 29.28 -29.80
N ALA A 13 -0.64 30.32 -29.49
CA ALA A 13 -1.67 30.85 -30.40
C ALA A 13 -1.07 31.46 -31.67
N HIS A 14 0.13 32.06 -31.58
CA HIS A 14 0.89 32.57 -32.71
C HIS A 14 1.50 31.43 -33.55
N TYR A 15 2.09 30.42 -32.90
CA TYR A 15 2.69 29.24 -33.54
C TYR A 15 1.63 28.39 -34.25
N HIS A 16 0.42 28.31 -33.70
CA HIS A 16 -0.74 27.67 -34.31
C HIS A 16 -1.66 28.69 -35.02
N GLN A 17 -1.11 29.72 -35.67
CA GLN A 17 -1.89 30.71 -36.42
C GLN A 17 -2.83 30.10 -37.49
N HIS A 18 -2.50 28.91 -38.00
CA HIS A 18 -3.31 28.12 -38.93
C HIS A 18 -3.95 26.86 -38.28
N GLY A 19 -3.86 26.73 -36.97
CA GLY A 19 -4.40 25.62 -36.17
C GLY A 19 -5.88 25.79 -35.81
N TRP A 20 -6.50 24.64 -35.52
CA TRP A 20 -7.94 24.41 -35.49
C TRP A 20 -8.66 25.23 -34.39
N PRO A 21 -9.85 25.82 -34.63
CA PRO A 21 -10.59 26.68 -33.70
C PRO A 21 -10.78 26.12 -32.28
N GLN A 22 -10.90 24.80 -32.15
CA GLN A 22 -11.03 24.08 -30.87
C GLN A 22 -9.87 24.34 -29.91
N VAL A 23 -8.63 24.45 -30.42
CA VAL A 23 -7.44 24.69 -29.59
C VAL A 23 -7.50 26.08 -28.96
N LYS A 24 -7.92 27.09 -29.72
CA LYS A 24 -8.06 28.48 -29.24
C LYS A 24 -9.16 28.63 -28.17
N ILE A 25 -10.26 27.90 -28.32
CA ILE A 25 -11.35 27.87 -27.35
C ILE A 25 -10.90 27.20 -26.04
N ASN A 26 -10.22 26.05 -26.14
CA ASN A 26 -9.74 25.33 -24.96
C ASN A 26 -8.65 26.10 -24.20
N LEU A 27 -7.72 26.77 -24.92
CA LEU A 27 -6.73 27.70 -24.33
C LEU A 27 -7.41 28.81 -23.51
N SER A 28 -8.47 29.40 -24.06
CA SER A 28 -9.20 30.52 -23.44
C SER A 28 -9.99 30.07 -22.20
N LEU A 29 -10.63 28.90 -22.25
CA LEU A 29 -11.36 28.33 -21.13
C LEU A 29 -10.44 27.95 -19.96
N ALA A 30 -9.23 27.46 -20.24
CA ALA A 30 -8.26 27.09 -19.22
C ALA A 30 -7.74 28.34 -18.46
N VAL A 31 -7.48 29.44 -19.19
CA VAL A 31 -7.13 30.73 -18.57
C VAL A 31 -8.27 31.27 -17.71
N LEU A 32 -9.51 31.23 -18.21
CA LEU A 32 -10.67 31.72 -17.46
C LEU A 32 -10.87 30.96 -16.15
N ARG A 33 -10.69 29.63 -16.14
CA ARG A 33 -10.75 28.82 -14.91
C ARG A 33 -9.66 29.16 -13.90
N CYS A 34 -8.45 29.50 -14.35
CA CYS A 34 -7.39 29.98 -13.45
C CYS A 34 -7.70 31.36 -12.85
N LEU A 35 -8.46 32.19 -13.57
CA LEU A 35 -8.87 33.52 -13.10
C LEU A 35 -10.08 33.47 -12.15
N GLU A 36 -10.85 32.37 -12.17
CA GLU A 36 -11.99 32.10 -11.28
C GLU A 36 -11.62 31.33 -9.99
N GLY A 37 -10.33 31.18 -9.67
CA GLY A 37 -9.89 30.60 -8.39
C GLY A 37 -10.53 31.30 -7.17
N PRO A 38 -10.74 30.58 -6.05
CA PRO A 38 -11.55 31.08 -4.94
C PRO A 38 -10.93 32.36 -4.37
N ARG A 39 -11.67 33.47 -4.47
CA ARG A 39 -11.39 34.70 -3.75
C ARG A 39 -11.71 34.43 -2.27
N SER A 40 -10.72 34.04 -1.48
CA SER A 40 -10.85 34.12 -0.03
C SER A 40 -10.75 35.59 0.38
N ASP A 41 -11.75 36.08 1.12
CA ASP A 41 -11.85 37.45 1.64
C ASP A 41 -10.89 37.72 2.83
N GLU A 42 -9.84 36.92 3.01
CA GLU A 42 -8.92 37.08 4.13
C GLU A 42 -7.58 37.70 3.70
N LYS A 43 -7.21 38.75 4.44
CA LYS A 43 -6.05 39.60 4.21
C LYS A 43 -4.78 38.76 4.05
N TRP A 44 -4.19 38.88 2.86
CA TRP A 44 -2.84 38.40 2.53
C TRP A 44 -1.81 38.97 3.49
N ASN A 45 -1.35 38.16 4.44
CA ASN A 45 -0.16 38.45 5.25
C ASN A 45 1.00 37.57 4.77
N HIS A 46 2.00 38.23 4.20
CA HIS A 46 3.39 37.81 3.97
C HIS A 46 3.65 36.55 3.11
N LEU A 47 3.99 36.81 1.84
CA LEU A 47 4.94 36.09 0.97
C LEU A 47 5.47 34.73 1.49
N ASN A 48 4.81 33.66 1.06
CA ASN A 48 5.41 32.33 0.99
C ASN A 48 5.74 32.05 -0.48
N SER A 49 6.99 32.28 -0.90
CA SER A 49 7.45 32.14 -2.28
C SER A 49 7.64 30.68 -2.75
N TYR A 50 7.13 29.71 -1.97
CA TYR A 50 7.21 28.27 -2.23
C TYR A 50 5.87 27.60 -2.52
N VAL A 51 4.79 28.36 -2.67
CA VAL A 51 3.48 27.81 -3.09
C VAL A 51 3.54 27.51 -4.58
N LEU A 52 4.10 26.35 -4.94
CA LEU A 52 3.84 25.71 -6.22
C LEU A 52 2.36 25.31 -6.27
N PRO A 53 1.77 25.37 -7.47
CA PRO A 53 0.50 26.02 -7.62
C PRO A 53 -0.64 25.02 -7.47
N ASP A 54 -1.82 25.54 -7.13
CA ASP A 54 -3.06 24.79 -7.02
C ASP A 54 -3.27 23.70 -8.10
N ARG A 55 -4.14 22.73 -7.79
CA ARG A 55 -4.57 21.69 -8.74
C ARG A 55 -4.89 22.24 -10.14
N THR A 56 -5.51 23.42 -10.20
CA THR A 56 -5.88 24.12 -11.44
C THR A 56 -4.66 24.44 -12.30
N THR A 57 -3.59 24.95 -11.70
CA THR A 57 -2.36 25.27 -12.41
C THR A 57 -1.62 24.01 -12.82
N TYR A 58 -1.65 22.95 -12.00
CA TYR A 58 -1.16 21.64 -12.42
C TYR A 58 -1.92 21.10 -13.64
N ASP A 59 -3.26 21.12 -13.61
CA ASP A 59 -4.10 20.65 -14.71
C ASP A 59 -3.88 21.51 -15.96
N LEU A 60 -3.64 22.82 -15.80
CA LEU A 60 -3.28 23.73 -16.90
C LEU A 60 -1.90 23.39 -17.48
N VAL A 61 -0.87 23.22 -16.65
CA VAL A 61 0.50 22.90 -17.11
C VAL A 61 0.51 21.55 -17.82
N GLU A 62 -0.13 20.53 -17.25
CA GLU A 62 -0.31 19.23 -17.89
C GLU A 62 -1.05 19.37 -19.22
N TRP A 63 -2.11 20.17 -19.28
CA TRP A 63 -2.85 20.39 -20.51
C TRP A 63 -2.00 21.11 -21.58
N ILE A 64 -1.21 22.14 -21.20
CA ILE A 64 -0.27 22.82 -22.09
C ILE A 64 0.76 21.82 -22.64
N TYR A 65 1.37 21.02 -21.78
CA TYR A 65 2.33 19.99 -22.19
C TYR A 65 1.70 18.95 -23.13
N ARG A 66 0.44 18.55 -22.90
CA ARG A 66 -0.30 17.65 -23.80
C ARG A 66 -0.50 18.26 -25.17
N VAL A 67 -0.93 19.51 -25.23
CA VAL A 67 -1.11 20.21 -26.52
C VAL A 67 0.23 20.30 -27.24
N ASP A 68 1.31 20.65 -26.55
CA ASP A 68 2.63 20.77 -27.18
C ASP A 68 3.15 19.41 -27.69
N VAL A 69 2.88 18.30 -26.98
CA VAL A 69 3.28 16.95 -27.41
C VAL A 69 2.40 16.42 -28.55
N ASP A 70 1.08 16.51 -28.44
CA ASP A 70 0.14 15.90 -29.40
C ASP A 70 0.12 16.65 -30.73
N TYR A 71 0.44 17.95 -30.73
CA TYR A 71 0.41 18.79 -31.93
C TYR A 71 1.80 19.26 -32.41
N SER A 72 2.90 18.84 -31.76
CA SER A 72 4.25 19.14 -32.27
C SER A 72 4.57 18.29 -33.50
N PRO A 73 4.94 18.91 -34.64
CA PRO A 73 5.37 18.20 -35.83
C PRO A 73 6.77 17.58 -35.68
N ASP A 74 7.55 17.98 -34.67
CA ASP A 74 8.92 17.55 -34.43
C ASP A 74 8.98 16.42 -33.39
N ARG A 75 9.33 15.21 -33.83
CA ARG A 75 9.43 14.01 -32.98
C ARG A 75 10.62 14.04 -32.02
N GLU A 76 11.72 14.70 -32.37
CA GLU A 76 12.91 14.76 -31.52
C GLU A 76 12.65 15.71 -30.35
N ARG A 77 12.03 16.86 -30.63
CA ARG A 77 11.53 17.79 -29.62
C ARG A 77 10.49 17.14 -28.71
N VAL A 78 9.56 16.34 -29.25
CA VAL A 78 8.60 15.57 -28.43
C VAL A 78 9.35 14.65 -27.47
N SER A 79 10.37 13.92 -27.95
CA SER A 79 11.16 13.02 -27.08
C SER A 79 11.90 13.78 -25.98
N THR A 80 12.47 14.94 -26.29
CA THR A 80 13.15 15.79 -25.29
C THR A 80 12.18 16.39 -24.28
N LEU A 81 11.03 16.93 -24.72
CA LEU A 81 9.97 17.44 -23.85
C LEU A 81 9.44 16.36 -22.91
N VAL A 82 9.24 15.16 -23.44
CA VAL A 82 8.84 13.97 -22.69
C VAL A 82 9.88 13.61 -21.61
N ALA A 83 11.17 13.58 -21.96
CA ALA A 83 12.23 13.26 -21.02
C ALA A 83 12.40 14.34 -19.95
N ALA A 84 12.37 15.61 -20.34
CA ALA A 84 12.41 16.76 -19.45
C ALA A 84 11.22 16.73 -18.47
N HIS A 85 10.00 16.63 -18.98
CA HIS A 85 8.80 16.55 -18.14
C HIS A 85 8.85 15.35 -17.20
N SER A 86 9.26 14.16 -17.65
CA SER A 86 9.39 12.97 -16.80
C SER A 86 10.38 13.14 -15.65
N SER A 87 11.44 13.94 -15.85
CA SER A 87 12.49 14.17 -14.86
C SER A 87 12.21 15.37 -13.95
N THR A 88 11.40 16.33 -14.39
CA THR A 88 11.04 17.54 -13.62
C THR A 88 9.58 17.53 -13.15
N PHE A 89 8.89 16.40 -13.20
CA PHE A 89 7.48 16.31 -12.82
C PHE A 89 7.32 16.33 -11.30
N TRP A 90 6.61 17.34 -10.78
CA TRP A 90 6.19 17.43 -9.38
C TRP A 90 4.66 17.43 -9.32
N CYS A 91 4.09 16.53 -8.53
CA CYS A 91 2.67 16.63 -8.18
C CYS A 91 2.49 17.86 -7.25
N PRO A 92 1.31 18.51 -7.22
CA PRO A 92 1.05 19.58 -6.25
C PRO A 92 1.24 19.06 -4.82
N ASP A 93 2.06 19.71 -4.00
CA ASP A 93 2.27 19.25 -2.62
C ASP A 93 1.10 19.62 -1.70
N GLU A 94 0.28 20.61 -2.10
CA GLU A 94 -0.87 21.09 -1.34
C GLU A 94 -2.18 20.87 -2.12
N VAL A 95 -3.18 20.31 -1.44
CA VAL A 95 -4.54 20.09 -1.93
C VAL A 95 -5.51 20.62 -0.88
N TYR A 96 -6.52 21.38 -1.30
CA TYR A 96 -7.49 21.97 -0.38
C TYR A 96 -8.28 20.89 0.37
N GLU A 97 -8.47 21.08 1.67
CA GLU A 97 -9.23 20.15 2.51
C GLU A 97 -10.66 19.93 1.99
N GLU A 98 -11.29 20.97 1.42
CA GLU A 98 -12.62 20.88 0.82
C GLU A 98 -12.68 20.01 -0.44
N ASP A 99 -11.59 19.94 -1.22
CA ASP A 99 -11.50 19.03 -2.37
C ASP A 99 -11.43 17.57 -1.90
N ILE A 100 -10.69 17.31 -0.83
CA ILE A 100 -10.58 15.98 -0.21
C ILE A 100 -11.94 15.56 0.33
N LYS A 101 -12.60 16.42 1.12
CA LYS A 101 -13.96 16.18 1.62
C LYS A 101 -14.96 15.98 0.48
N GLY A 102 -14.85 16.78 -0.58
CA GLY A 102 -15.67 16.66 -1.78
C GLY A 102 -15.51 15.30 -2.48
N ALA A 103 -14.27 14.82 -2.58
CA ALA A 103 -13.96 13.51 -3.16
C ALA A 103 -14.47 12.35 -2.29
N ILE A 104 -14.36 12.43 -0.97
CA ILE A 104 -14.94 11.45 -0.04
C ILE A 104 -16.46 11.40 -0.20
N ARG A 105 -17.15 12.55 -0.16
CA ARG A 105 -18.59 12.63 -0.38
C ARG A 105 -19.01 12.05 -1.74
N LYS A 106 -18.20 12.28 -2.79
CA LYS A 106 -18.44 11.70 -4.12
C LYS A 106 -18.31 10.17 -4.09
N ALA A 107 -17.28 9.63 -3.43
CA ALA A 107 -17.10 8.18 -3.28
C ALA A 107 -18.30 7.52 -2.58
N GLU A 108 -18.81 8.16 -1.52
CA GLU A 108 -19.99 7.69 -0.79
C GLU A 108 -21.25 7.68 -1.67
N ARG A 109 -21.51 8.77 -2.42
CA ARG A 109 -22.64 8.82 -3.36
C ARG A 109 -22.56 7.77 -4.47
N LEU A 110 -21.35 7.45 -4.92
CA LEU A 110 -21.11 6.40 -5.91
C LEU A 110 -21.30 4.97 -5.36
N GLY A 111 -21.42 4.82 -4.03
CA GLY A 111 -21.51 3.51 -3.39
C GLY A 111 -20.18 2.74 -3.41
N ILE A 112 -19.06 3.45 -3.40
CA ILE A 112 -17.74 2.83 -3.27
C ILE A 112 -17.57 2.41 -1.80
N CYS A 113 -17.36 1.11 -1.57
CA CYS A 113 -16.98 0.55 -0.27
C CYS A 113 -15.91 1.41 0.45
N LYS A 114 -16.24 1.91 1.65
CA LYS A 114 -15.35 2.77 2.45
C LYS A 114 -14.00 2.09 2.73
N TYR A 115 -14.04 0.82 3.10
CA TYR A 115 -12.84 0.02 3.34
C TYR A 115 -11.89 0.00 2.13
N ARG A 116 -12.41 -0.22 0.91
CA ARG A 116 -11.60 -0.25 -0.31
C ARG A 116 -11.03 1.13 -0.65
N LEU A 117 -11.81 2.20 -0.40
CA LEU A 117 -11.38 3.57 -0.60
C LEU A 117 -10.19 3.94 0.30
N PHE A 118 -10.28 3.65 1.60
CA PHE A 118 -9.20 3.97 2.54
C PHE A 118 -7.97 3.08 2.33
N ASN A 119 -8.15 1.83 1.89
CA ASN A 119 -7.04 1.00 1.41
C ASN A 119 -6.33 1.61 0.20
N LEU A 120 -7.07 2.11 -0.79
CA LEU A 120 -6.53 2.83 -1.94
C LEU A 120 -5.72 4.05 -1.51
N ILE A 121 -6.27 4.86 -0.61
CA ILE A 121 -5.60 6.05 -0.03
C ILE A 121 -4.27 5.64 0.63
N SER A 122 -4.24 4.52 1.37
CA SER A 122 -3.02 4.04 2.02
C SER A 122 -1.90 3.61 1.04
N CYS A 123 -2.26 3.31 -0.21
CA CYS A 123 -1.31 3.03 -1.29
C CYS A 123 -0.86 4.28 -2.05
N CYS A 124 -1.57 5.39 -1.90
CA CYS A 124 -1.24 6.65 -2.57
C CYS A 124 0.07 7.23 -2.02
N ALA A 125 0.87 7.86 -2.87
CA ALA A 125 2.16 8.41 -2.44
C ALA A 125 1.96 9.62 -1.52
N ARG A 126 0.93 10.42 -1.81
CA ARG A 126 0.53 11.61 -1.04
C ARG A 126 -0.67 11.36 -0.13
N GLY A 127 -0.98 10.09 0.15
CA GLY A 127 -2.14 9.72 0.96
C GLY A 127 -3.46 10.21 0.38
N ASP A 128 -4.25 10.91 1.18
CA ASP A 128 -5.58 11.43 0.83
C ASP A 128 -5.55 12.60 -0.16
N GLN A 129 -4.41 13.30 -0.29
CA GLN A 129 -4.22 14.35 -1.29
C GLN A 129 -4.33 13.84 -2.74
N ASP A 130 -4.09 12.54 -2.97
CA ASP A 130 -4.25 11.93 -4.29
C ASP A 130 -5.74 11.64 -4.64
N LEU A 131 -6.64 11.68 -3.65
CA LEU A 131 -8.02 11.25 -3.81
C LEU A 131 -8.83 12.12 -4.79
N PRO A 132 -8.75 13.48 -4.76
CA PRO A 132 -9.49 14.30 -5.71
C PRO A 132 -9.11 14.07 -7.18
N ALA A 133 -7.85 13.70 -7.44
CA ALA A 133 -7.39 13.39 -8.79
C ALA A 133 -7.95 12.05 -9.29
N LEU A 134 -8.07 11.05 -8.40
CA LEU A 134 -8.67 9.76 -8.70
C LEU A 134 -10.17 9.88 -8.96
N LEU A 135 -10.90 10.58 -8.09
CA LEU A 135 -12.36 10.67 -8.12
C LEU A 135 -12.91 11.58 -9.23
N VAL A 136 -12.10 12.51 -9.75
CA VAL A 136 -12.48 13.34 -10.91
C VAL A 136 -12.47 12.55 -12.22
N MET A 137 -11.79 11.41 -12.30
CA MET A 137 -11.88 10.54 -13.47
C MET A 137 -13.29 9.97 -13.66
N ILE A 138 -14.09 9.93 -12.61
CA ILE A 138 -15.45 9.40 -12.64
C ILE A 138 -16.38 10.55 -13.04
N ASP A 139 -16.90 10.54 -14.26
CA ASP A 139 -17.92 11.49 -14.70
C ASP A 139 -19.28 11.13 -14.04
N ASP A 140 -19.66 11.92 -13.03
CA ASP A 140 -20.92 11.75 -12.29
C ASP A 140 -22.12 12.38 -12.99
N THR A 141 -21.91 13.10 -14.10
CA THR A 141 -23.02 13.54 -14.98
C THR A 141 -23.58 12.38 -15.81
N GLN A 142 -22.77 11.35 -16.04
CA GLN A 142 -23.18 10.12 -16.72
C GLN A 142 -23.54 9.03 -15.70
N ALA A 143 -24.82 8.99 -15.30
CA ALA A 143 -25.33 8.04 -14.31
C ALA A 143 -24.93 6.58 -14.59
N ALA A 144 -24.91 6.16 -15.86
CA ALA A 144 -24.48 4.82 -16.26
C ALA A 144 -23.02 4.54 -15.87
N THR A 145 -22.09 5.44 -16.19
CA THR A 145 -20.66 5.31 -15.86
C THR A 145 -20.42 5.35 -14.36
N ALA A 146 -21.06 6.29 -13.68
CA ALA A 146 -20.97 6.45 -12.23
C ALA A 146 -21.45 5.19 -11.48
N SER A 147 -22.55 4.57 -11.95
CA SER A 147 -23.12 3.37 -11.34
C SER A 147 -22.20 2.15 -11.40
N CYS A 148 -21.30 2.06 -12.38
CA CYS A 148 -20.31 0.97 -12.49
C CYS A 148 -19.26 0.97 -11.37
N PHE A 149 -19.10 2.07 -10.63
CA PHE A 149 -18.21 2.14 -9.46
C PHE A 149 -18.89 1.70 -8.16
N ARG A 150 -20.19 1.44 -8.18
CA ARG A 150 -20.91 0.92 -7.02
C ARG A 150 -20.43 -0.49 -6.70
N HIS A 151 -20.01 -0.71 -5.46
CA HIS A 151 -19.65 -2.05 -4.99
C HIS A 151 -20.89 -2.77 -4.43
N GLN A 152 -21.20 -3.92 -5.01
CA GLN A 152 -22.29 -4.81 -4.60
C GLN A 152 -21.80 -6.25 -4.58
N GLU A 153 -22.43 -7.09 -3.77
CA GLU A 153 -22.11 -8.50 -3.66
C GLU A 153 -23.35 -9.35 -4.01
N ASP A 154 -23.14 -10.40 -4.79
CA ASP A 154 -24.18 -11.34 -5.20
C ASP A 154 -24.30 -12.47 -4.16
N PHE A 155 -25.41 -12.47 -3.43
CA PHE A 155 -25.71 -13.50 -2.42
C PHE A 155 -26.43 -14.72 -2.98
N ALA A 156 -26.90 -14.70 -4.23
CA ALA A 156 -27.62 -15.84 -4.82
C ALA A 156 -26.74 -17.11 -4.90
N LEU A 157 -25.42 -16.93 -4.85
CA LEU A 157 -24.44 -18.01 -4.85
C LEU A 157 -24.15 -18.56 -3.44
N ARG A 158 -24.84 -18.15 -2.37
CA ARG A 158 -24.51 -18.55 -0.98
C ARG A 158 -25.69 -19.26 -0.30
N ASP A 159 -25.40 -20.41 0.32
CA ASP A 159 -26.31 -21.05 1.27
C ASP A 159 -26.23 -20.28 2.61
N LEU A 160 -27.15 -19.35 2.87
CA LEU A 160 -27.16 -18.53 4.08
C LEU A 160 -27.72 -19.29 5.31
N PRO A 161 -27.13 -19.14 6.52
CA PRO A 161 -27.88 -19.27 7.76
C PRO A 161 -28.93 -18.14 7.85
N ALA A 162 -30.09 -18.43 8.43
CA ALA A 162 -31.35 -17.68 8.35
C ALA A 162 -31.39 -16.24 8.93
N VAL A 163 -30.25 -15.56 9.14
CA VAL A 163 -30.19 -14.27 9.85
C VAL A 163 -29.29 -13.28 9.12
N VAL A 164 -29.74 -12.72 7.99
CA VAL A 164 -29.18 -11.45 7.45
C VAL A 164 -30.32 -10.67 6.81
N SER A 165 -30.83 -9.63 7.49
CA SER A 165 -31.97 -8.81 7.02
C SER A 165 -31.54 -7.54 6.28
N PHE A 166 -30.47 -7.60 5.47
CA PHE A 166 -29.89 -6.43 4.79
C PHE A 166 -29.96 -6.50 3.25
N ALA A 167 -30.73 -7.43 2.69
CA ALA A 167 -30.90 -7.51 1.25
C ALA A 167 -31.88 -6.42 0.77
N ASP A 168 -31.45 -5.62 -0.21
CA ASP A 168 -32.37 -4.79 -0.98
C ASP A 168 -33.35 -5.69 -1.76
N SER A 169 -34.41 -5.10 -2.31
CA SER A 169 -35.45 -5.80 -3.10
C SER A 169 -34.91 -6.54 -4.35
N SER A 170 -33.63 -6.39 -4.68
CA SER A 170 -32.90 -7.11 -5.74
C SER A 170 -32.03 -8.28 -5.24
N GLY A 171 -31.96 -8.57 -3.94
CA GLY A 171 -31.14 -9.65 -3.38
C GLY A 171 -29.63 -9.34 -3.28
N ALA A 172 -29.19 -8.15 -3.68
CA ALA A 172 -27.82 -7.67 -3.52
C ALA A 172 -27.66 -6.92 -2.20
N ILE A 173 -26.57 -7.16 -1.46
CA ILE A 173 -26.22 -6.37 -0.27
C ILE A 173 -25.18 -5.33 -0.67
N ASN A 174 -25.38 -4.11 -0.20
CA ASN A 174 -24.50 -2.97 -0.46
C ASN A 174 -23.37 -2.87 0.58
N HIS A 175 -22.33 -2.09 0.26
CA HIS A 175 -21.18 -1.87 1.15
C HIS A 175 -21.37 -0.64 2.07
N GLU A 176 -22.60 -0.19 2.32
CA GLU A 176 -22.86 1.06 3.07
C GLU A 176 -22.47 0.97 4.54
N SER A 177 -22.54 -0.23 5.14
CA SER A 177 -22.15 -0.49 6.54
C SER A 177 -20.64 -0.69 6.74
N CYS A 178 -19.85 -0.77 5.66
CA CYS A 178 -18.40 -0.94 5.77
C CYS A 178 -17.75 0.31 6.36
N THR A 179 -16.69 0.12 7.16
CA THR A 179 -15.89 1.21 7.74
C THR A 179 -14.53 1.31 7.04
N ALA A 180 -13.70 2.28 7.41
CA ALA A 180 -12.34 2.39 6.89
C ALA A 180 -11.48 1.15 7.20
N ASP A 181 -11.74 0.49 8.33
CA ASP A 181 -10.92 -0.62 8.84
C ASP A 181 -11.60 -1.99 8.70
N HIS A 182 -12.89 -2.03 8.36
CA HIS A 182 -13.65 -3.28 8.31
C HIS A 182 -14.58 -3.37 7.10
N CYS A 183 -14.46 -4.49 6.37
CA CYS A 183 -15.38 -4.93 5.35
C CYS A 183 -15.64 -6.42 5.54
N GLU A 184 -16.85 -6.78 5.97
CA GLU A 184 -17.23 -8.18 6.24
C GLU A 184 -16.99 -9.06 5.01
N PHE A 185 -17.35 -8.56 3.83
CA PHE A 185 -17.16 -9.25 2.55
C PHE A 185 -15.72 -9.60 2.21
N ALA A 186 -14.78 -8.74 2.59
CA ALA A 186 -13.38 -8.97 2.30
C ALA A 186 -12.76 -10.02 3.26
N LEU A 187 -13.41 -10.26 4.41
CA LEU A 187 -12.96 -11.18 5.46
C LEU A 187 -13.69 -12.53 5.46
N LEU A 188 -14.88 -12.62 4.83
CA LEU A 188 -15.67 -13.84 4.73
C LEU A 188 -14.88 -15.01 4.14
N ASP A 189 -15.10 -16.20 4.71
CA ASP A 189 -14.62 -17.46 4.14
C ASP A 189 -15.47 -17.82 2.92
N ASN A 190 -14.83 -17.81 1.75
CA ASN A 190 -15.49 -18.03 0.46
C ASN A 190 -15.33 -19.48 -0.05
N THR A 191 -14.84 -20.40 0.79
CA THR A 191 -14.68 -21.81 0.39
C THR A 191 -16.00 -22.52 0.12
N ARG A 192 -17.11 -21.99 0.66
CA ARG A 192 -18.47 -22.58 0.56
C ARG A 192 -19.41 -21.84 -0.39
N VAL A 193 -18.91 -20.92 -1.20
CA VAL A 193 -19.74 -20.21 -2.20
C VAL A 193 -20.08 -21.18 -3.34
N ALA A 194 -21.35 -21.30 -3.69
CA ALA A 194 -21.80 -22.10 -4.82
C ALA A 194 -21.17 -21.60 -6.12
N GLN A 195 -20.93 -22.53 -7.05
CA GLN A 195 -20.27 -22.15 -8.28
C GLN A 195 -21.16 -21.31 -9.17
N LYS A 196 -20.59 -20.25 -9.76
CA LYS A 196 -21.27 -19.40 -10.70
C LYS A 196 -21.44 -20.11 -12.04
N HIS A 197 -22.65 -20.02 -12.59
CA HIS A 197 -22.93 -20.45 -13.94
C HIS A 197 -22.71 -19.29 -14.92
N LYS A 198 -22.10 -19.59 -16.08
CA LYS A 198 -21.98 -18.68 -17.23
C LYS A 198 -22.98 -19.03 -18.35
N CYS A 199 -23.79 -20.09 -18.17
CA CYS A 199 -24.93 -20.37 -19.04
C CYS A 199 -26.16 -19.57 -18.60
N GLY A 200 -27.14 -19.39 -19.50
CA GLY A 200 -28.40 -18.74 -19.16
C GLY A 200 -29.19 -19.51 -18.10
N GLU A 201 -30.00 -18.80 -17.31
CA GLU A 201 -30.73 -19.34 -16.15
C GLU A 201 -31.54 -20.61 -16.47
N SER A 202 -32.18 -20.64 -17.65
CA SER A 202 -32.93 -21.80 -18.14
C SER A 202 -32.09 -23.08 -18.27
N ASN A 203 -30.78 -22.94 -18.47
CA ASN A 203 -29.85 -24.05 -18.71
C ASN A 203 -29.13 -24.51 -17.44
N ILE A 204 -29.24 -23.78 -16.33
CA ILE A 204 -28.59 -24.12 -15.05
C ILE A 204 -28.96 -25.53 -14.56
N PRO A 205 -30.25 -25.93 -14.51
CA PRO A 205 -30.63 -27.26 -14.02
C PRO A 205 -30.04 -28.39 -14.86
N SER A 206 -29.81 -28.14 -16.15
CA SER A 206 -29.24 -29.08 -17.10
C SER A 206 -27.72 -28.98 -17.27
N CYS A 207 -27.07 -28.02 -16.61
CA CYS A 207 -25.65 -27.74 -16.80
C CYS A 207 -24.79 -28.89 -16.25
N PRO A 208 -24.07 -29.64 -17.10
CA PRO A 208 -23.28 -30.77 -16.64
C PRO A 208 -22.18 -30.37 -15.66
N LEU A 209 -21.90 -31.24 -14.70
CA LEU A 209 -20.72 -31.17 -13.83
C LEU A 209 -19.57 -31.96 -14.48
N ILE A 210 -18.39 -31.37 -14.50
CA ILE A 210 -17.16 -32.01 -14.96
C ILE A 210 -16.38 -32.44 -13.72
N GLN A 211 -16.04 -33.73 -13.65
CA GLN A 211 -15.16 -34.26 -12.61
C GLN A 211 -13.73 -34.36 -13.14
N PHE A 212 -12.83 -33.62 -12.51
CA PHE A 212 -11.40 -33.67 -12.78
C PHE A 212 -10.75 -34.77 -11.94
N PRO A 213 -9.90 -35.64 -12.52
CA PRO A 213 -9.18 -36.70 -11.80
C PRO A 213 -8.45 -36.18 -10.55
N GLN A 214 -8.65 -36.87 -9.41
CA GLN A 214 -8.16 -36.45 -8.08
C GLN A 214 -6.96 -37.26 -7.55
N THR A 215 -6.66 -38.41 -8.15
CA THR A 215 -5.62 -39.37 -7.71
C THR A 215 -4.28 -39.13 -8.42
N PRO A 216 -3.14 -39.59 -7.86
CA PRO A 216 -1.88 -38.89 -8.01
C PRO A 216 -1.28 -39.12 -9.39
N LEU A 217 -1.36 -38.09 -10.24
CA LEU A 217 -0.32 -37.86 -11.22
C LEU A 217 0.95 -37.43 -10.44
N GLN A 218 1.56 -38.39 -9.73
CA GLN A 218 2.84 -38.28 -9.02
C GLN A 218 3.97 -37.79 -9.94
N THR A 219 3.75 -37.86 -11.26
CA THR A 219 4.68 -37.53 -12.33
C THR A 219 4.47 -36.15 -12.95
N ALA A 220 3.32 -35.51 -12.75
CA ALA A 220 3.08 -34.19 -13.31
C ALA A 220 3.46 -33.12 -12.27
N ASP A 221 4.56 -32.41 -12.52
CA ASP A 221 4.97 -31.27 -11.69
C ASP A 221 3.89 -30.17 -11.65
N ARG A 222 2.99 -30.15 -12.65
CA ARG A 222 1.87 -29.19 -12.80
C ARG A 222 0.65 -29.87 -13.44
N LEU A 223 -0.53 -29.58 -12.90
CA LEU A 223 -1.81 -30.04 -13.46
C LEU A 223 -2.41 -28.95 -14.35
N VAL A 224 -2.12 -29.02 -15.64
CA VAL A 224 -2.66 -28.11 -16.66
C VAL A 224 -3.67 -28.86 -17.53
N TRP A 225 -4.89 -28.35 -17.60
CA TRP A 225 -6.01 -29.02 -18.25
C TRP A 225 -6.20 -28.50 -19.66
N LYS A 226 -6.36 -29.41 -20.63
CA LYS A 226 -6.56 -29.06 -22.04
C LYS A 226 -7.84 -28.24 -22.21
N SER A 227 -7.77 -27.11 -22.91
CA SER A 227 -8.95 -26.36 -23.33
C SER A 227 -9.73 -27.22 -24.32
N VAL A 228 -11.00 -27.47 -24.03
CA VAL A 228 -11.88 -28.29 -24.88
C VAL A 228 -13.13 -27.51 -25.21
N GLU A 229 -13.60 -27.69 -26.44
CA GLU A 229 -14.96 -27.34 -26.82
C GLU A 229 -15.86 -28.48 -26.34
N LEU A 230 -16.63 -28.23 -25.29
CA LEU A 230 -17.58 -29.20 -24.77
C LEU A 230 -18.84 -29.15 -25.64
N SER A 231 -18.81 -29.83 -26.79
CA SER A 231 -20.03 -30.06 -27.55
C SER A 231 -20.90 -31.06 -26.79
N THR A 232 -22.22 -30.89 -26.84
CA THR A 232 -23.22 -31.74 -26.19
C THR A 232 -23.12 -33.22 -26.57
N ALA A 233 -22.42 -33.55 -27.67
CA ALA A 233 -22.26 -34.89 -28.21
C ALA A 233 -20.93 -35.60 -27.84
N SER A 234 -19.96 -34.91 -27.24
CA SER A 234 -18.64 -35.49 -26.95
C SER A 234 -18.10 -35.01 -25.61
N ARG A 235 -18.59 -35.60 -24.51
CA ARG A 235 -18.00 -35.41 -23.17
C ARG A 235 -16.66 -36.16 -23.09
N GLY A 236 -15.63 -35.64 -23.75
CA GLY A 236 -14.27 -36.10 -23.55
C GLY A 236 -13.89 -35.94 -22.07
N ALA A 237 -13.35 -36.98 -21.45
CA ALA A 237 -12.83 -36.88 -20.10
C ALA A 237 -11.74 -35.77 -20.04
N PRO A 238 -11.65 -34.99 -18.95
CA PRO A 238 -10.60 -33.98 -18.82
C PRO A 238 -9.21 -34.60 -19.02
N SER A 239 -8.46 -34.06 -19.97
CA SER A 239 -7.10 -34.51 -20.29
C SER A 239 -6.09 -33.44 -19.93
N LEU A 240 -4.91 -33.86 -19.47
CA LEU A 240 -3.79 -32.95 -19.25
C LEU A 240 -3.14 -32.51 -20.57
N THR A 241 -2.47 -31.37 -20.54
CA THR A 241 -1.58 -30.90 -21.61
C THR A 241 -0.27 -30.35 -21.03
N ASN A 242 0.80 -30.43 -21.80
CA ASN A 242 2.07 -29.76 -21.53
C ASN A 242 2.28 -28.52 -22.42
N GLY A 243 1.28 -28.15 -23.22
CA GLY A 243 1.33 -27.00 -24.11
C GLY A 243 1.25 -25.66 -23.38
N GLU A 244 1.26 -24.56 -24.15
CA GLU A 244 1.10 -23.23 -23.59
C GLU A 244 -0.27 -23.09 -22.92
N TYR A 245 -0.30 -22.45 -21.76
CA TYR A 245 -1.52 -22.34 -20.95
C TYR A 245 -1.70 -20.95 -20.36
N ILE A 246 -2.96 -20.65 -20.03
CA ILE A 246 -3.31 -19.51 -19.18
C ILE A 246 -3.39 -19.94 -17.71
N ALA A 247 -2.93 -19.10 -16.79
CA ALA A 247 -3.20 -19.24 -15.36
C ALA A 247 -4.36 -18.32 -14.98
N ILE A 248 -5.39 -18.88 -14.34
CA ILE A 248 -6.55 -18.12 -13.88
C ILE A 248 -6.26 -17.52 -12.51
N SER A 249 -6.29 -16.19 -12.45
CA SER A 249 -6.18 -15.38 -11.24
C SER A 249 -7.57 -14.82 -10.93
N HIS A 250 -8.27 -15.39 -9.95
CA HIS A 250 -9.71 -15.17 -9.75
C HIS A 250 -10.09 -14.92 -8.29
N VAL A 251 -11.33 -14.51 -8.07
CA VAL A 251 -11.88 -14.27 -6.73
C VAL A 251 -12.89 -15.37 -6.38
N TRP A 252 -12.57 -16.19 -5.37
CA TRP A 252 -13.44 -17.32 -4.98
C TRP A 252 -14.85 -16.91 -4.55
N SER A 253 -15.02 -15.69 -4.00
CA SER A 253 -16.34 -15.15 -3.63
C SER A 253 -17.28 -14.96 -4.82
N ASP A 254 -16.73 -14.92 -6.03
CA ASP A 254 -17.50 -14.75 -7.26
C ASP A 254 -18.09 -16.09 -7.76
N GLY A 255 -17.97 -17.16 -6.96
CA GLY A 255 -18.40 -18.50 -7.32
C GLY A 255 -17.47 -19.19 -8.31
N THR A 256 -16.22 -18.76 -8.43
CA THR A 256 -15.21 -19.42 -9.28
C THR A 256 -14.32 -20.40 -8.50
N GLY A 257 -14.60 -20.64 -7.22
CA GLY A 257 -13.91 -21.68 -6.42
C GLY A 257 -14.49 -23.09 -6.60
N ALA A 258 -14.01 -24.04 -5.80
CA ALA A 258 -14.53 -25.42 -5.79
C ALA A 258 -15.99 -25.49 -5.30
N GLY A 259 -16.39 -24.58 -4.42
CA GLY A 259 -17.76 -24.46 -3.91
C GLY A 259 -18.30 -25.70 -3.21
N THR A 260 -19.63 -25.81 -3.11
CA THR A 260 -20.34 -26.87 -2.37
C THR A 260 -20.37 -28.24 -3.08
N LYS A 261 -19.91 -28.32 -4.33
CA LYS A 261 -19.99 -29.54 -5.16
C LYS A 261 -18.88 -30.56 -4.88
N GLY A 262 -17.90 -30.22 -4.03
CA GLY A 262 -16.78 -31.08 -3.65
C GLY A 262 -15.52 -30.85 -4.50
N PRO A 263 -14.37 -31.40 -4.07
CA PRO A 263 -13.08 -31.15 -4.71
C PRO A 263 -13.03 -31.72 -6.13
N GLY A 264 -12.47 -30.93 -7.06
CA GLY A 264 -12.28 -31.35 -8.45
C GLY A 264 -13.53 -31.36 -9.33
N ALA A 265 -14.68 -30.95 -8.80
CA ALA A 265 -15.92 -30.89 -9.54
C ALA A 265 -16.21 -29.43 -9.93
N VAL A 266 -16.42 -29.15 -11.21
CA VAL A 266 -16.79 -27.81 -11.68
C VAL A 266 -17.90 -27.85 -12.72
N ASN A 267 -18.77 -26.85 -12.72
CA ASN A 267 -19.80 -26.74 -13.73
C ASN A 267 -19.17 -26.51 -15.12
N SER A 268 -19.71 -27.18 -16.13
CA SER A 268 -19.13 -27.21 -17.47
C SER A 268 -19.11 -25.85 -18.15
N CYS A 269 -20.14 -25.02 -17.93
CA CYS A 269 -20.20 -23.69 -18.55
C CYS A 269 -19.11 -22.75 -18.05
N LEU A 270 -18.70 -22.82 -16.78
CA LEU A 270 -17.60 -22.03 -16.23
C LEU A 270 -16.23 -22.51 -16.77
N PHE A 271 -16.03 -23.83 -16.86
CA PHE A 271 -14.79 -24.35 -17.47
C PHE A 271 -14.71 -24.03 -18.97
N GLN A 272 -15.84 -24.10 -19.68
CA GLN A 272 -15.93 -23.69 -21.08
C GLN A 272 -15.61 -22.21 -21.25
N TYR A 273 -16.14 -21.34 -20.38
CA TYR A 273 -15.83 -19.91 -20.39
C TYR A 273 -14.32 -19.64 -20.30
N PHE A 274 -13.60 -20.28 -19.38
CA PHE A 274 -12.14 -20.15 -19.31
C PHE A 274 -11.42 -20.80 -20.51
N SER A 275 -11.96 -21.87 -21.06
CA SER A 275 -11.42 -22.51 -22.27
C SER A 275 -11.53 -21.59 -23.50
N GLU A 276 -12.63 -20.84 -23.63
CA GLU A 276 -12.83 -19.86 -24.70
C GLU A 276 -11.85 -18.70 -24.56
N VAL A 277 -11.59 -18.22 -23.34
CA VAL A 277 -10.55 -17.22 -23.08
C VAL A 277 -9.15 -17.75 -23.43
N ALA A 278 -8.84 -19.01 -23.09
CA ALA A 278 -7.57 -19.65 -23.44
C ALA A 278 -7.37 -19.71 -24.96
N LYS A 279 -8.41 -20.10 -25.70
CA LYS A 279 -8.40 -20.12 -27.17
C LYS A 279 -8.20 -18.74 -27.78
N ALA A 280 -8.89 -17.72 -27.26
CA ALA A 280 -8.73 -16.33 -27.70
C ALA A 280 -7.31 -15.80 -27.48
N LEU A 281 -6.59 -16.35 -26.51
CA LEU A 281 -5.18 -16.06 -26.20
C LEU A 281 -4.19 -17.06 -26.81
N HIS A 282 -4.65 -17.92 -27.73
CA HIS A 282 -3.84 -18.95 -28.38
C HIS A 282 -3.09 -19.83 -27.38
N CYS A 283 -3.80 -20.34 -26.37
CA CYS A 283 -3.31 -21.28 -25.38
C CYS A 283 -4.07 -22.60 -25.49
N GLU A 284 -3.35 -23.71 -25.32
CA GLU A 284 -3.89 -25.07 -25.36
C GLU A 284 -4.47 -25.52 -24.02
N GLY A 285 -4.01 -24.91 -22.92
CA GLY A 285 -4.36 -25.33 -21.56
C GLY A 285 -4.84 -24.22 -20.65
N VAL A 286 -5.47 -24.64 -19.55
CA VAL A 286 -5.92 -23.80 -18.44
C VAL A 286 -5.35 -24.39 -17.15
N TRP A 287 -4.65 -23.54 -16.39
CA TRP A 287 -4.34 -23.79 -14.99
C TRP A 287 -5.30 -22.99 -14.12
N TRP A 288 -6.04 -23.67 -13.27
CA TRP A 288 -7.05 -23.08 -12.39
C TRP A 288 -6.99 -23.78 -11.05
N ASP A 289 -6.62 -23.04 -10.00
CA ASP A 289 -6.36 -23.54 -8.64
C ASP A 289 -7.43 -24.54 -8.13
N THR A 290 -8.69 -24.32 -8.50
CA THR A 290 -9.86 -25.11 -8.11
C THR A 290 -9.80 -26.57 -8.59
N ILE A 291 -9.21 -26.80 -9.76
CA ILE A 291 -9.09 -28.13 -10.39
C ILE A 291 -7.64 -28.60 -10.54
N SER A 292 -6.67 -27.70 -10.37
CA SER A 292 -5.24 -27.95 -10.55
C SER A 292 -4.50 -28.17 -9.23
N ILE A 293 -5.12 -27.91 -8.08
CA ILE A 293 -4.54 -28.20 -6.76
C ILE A 293 -5.10 -29.54 -6.24
N PRO A 294 -4.24 -30.52 -5.93
CA PRO A 294 -4.69 -31.80 -5.40
C PRO A 294 -5.44 -31.67 -4.07
N PRO A 295 -6.42 -32.56 -3.79
CA PRO A 295 -7.15 -32.56 -2.52
C PRO A 295 -6.34 -33.16 -1.36
N ASP A 296 -5.36 -34.02 -1.65
CA ASP A 296 -4.49 -34.62 -0.63
C ASP A 296 -3.78 -33.52 0.17
N PRO A 297 -3.86 -33.50 1.51
CA PRO A 297 -3.31 -32.42 2.33
C PRO A 297 -1.82 -32.15 2.11
N LYS A 298 -1.01 -33.19 1.92
CA LYS A 298 0.45 -33.05 1.74
C LYS A 298 0.77 -32.49 0.35
N LEU A 299 0.14 -33.03 -0.68
CA LEU A 299 0.29 -32.55 -2.06
C LEU A 299 -0.31 -31.16 -2.24
N ARG A 300 -1.44 -30.85 -1.57
CA ARG A 300 -2.03 -29.51 -1.50
C ARG A 300 -1.05 -28.52 -0.90
N ALA A 301 -0.49 -28.81 0.26
CA ALA A 301 0.51 -27.95 0.89
C ALA A 301 1.74 -27.75 -0.01
N LYS A 302 2.21 -28.81 -0.70
CA LYS A 302 3.30 -28.70 -1.69
C LYS A 302 2.92 -27.84 -2.90
N ALA A 303 1.71 -28.00 -3.43
CA ALA A 303 1.21 -27.23 -4.58
C ALA A 303 1.01 -25.75 -4.22
N LEU A 304 0.44 -25.45 -3.04
CA LEU A 304 0.29 -24.09 -2.53
C LEU A 304 1.65 -23.41 -2.31
N ARG A 305 2.65 -24.12 -1.77
CA ARG A 305 4.03 -23.62 -1.62
C ARG A 305 4.70 -23.21 -2.93
N ASN A 306 4.28 -23.81 -4.03
CA ASN A 306 4.86 -23.63 -5.35
C ASN A 306 3.88 -22.94 -6.33
N MET A 307 2.79 -22.36 -5.84
CA MET A 307 1.73 -21.81 -6.69
C MET A 307 2.25 -20.74 -7.64
N GLN A 308 3.13 -19.87 -7.15
CA GLN A 308 3.81 -18.80 -7.91
C GLN A 308 4.52 -19.33 -9.17
N ILE A 309 5.01 -20.58 -9.14
CA ILE A 309 5.69 -21.21 -10.27
C ILE A 309 4.72 -21.39 -11.45
N ASN A 310 3.46 -21.73 -11.17
CA ASN A 310 2.43 -21.92 -12.20
C ASN A 310 2.10 -20.61 -12.91
N PHE A 311 2.04 -19.49 -12.17
CA PHE A 311 1.85 -18.16 -12.76
C PHE A 311 3.07 -17.69 -13.55
N SER A 312 4.28 -17.91 -13.02
CA SER A 312 5.53 -17.51 -13.70
C SER A 312 5.83 -18.27 -14.99
N SER A 313 5.24 -19.46 -15.14
CA SER A 313 5.42 -20.30 -16.32
C SER A 313 4.24 -20.27 -17.29
N ALA A 314 3.13 -19.64 -16.91
CA ALA A 314 2.00 -19.44 -17.80
C ALA A 314 2.38 -18.48 -18.93
N LYS A 315 1.80 -18.68 -20.12
CA LYS A 315 1.94 -17.72 -21.24
C LYS A 315 1.29 -16.39 -20.87
N HIS A 316 0.09 -16.48 -20.29
CA HIS A 316 -0.67 -15.35 -19.79
C HIS A 316 -1.33 -15.71 -18.45
N THR A 317 -1.36 -14.74 -17.53
CA THR A 317 -2.24 -14.80 -16.36
C THR A 317 -3.48 -13.99 -16.66
N VAL A 318 -4.64 -14.60 -16.49
CA VAL A 318 -5.94 -13.98 -16.75
C VAL A 318 -6.60 -13.60 -15.43
N VAL A 319 -6.81 -12.31 -15.22
CA VAL A 319 -7.52 -11.75 -14.08
C VAL A 319 -9.02 -11.82 -14.35
N HIS A 320 -9.72 -12.62 -13.54
CA HIS A 320 -11.17 -12.71 -13.51
C HIS A 320 -11.70 -12.20 -12.17
N ASP A 321 -12.40 -11.07 -12.22
CA ASP A 321 -13.10 -10.46 -11.10
C ASP A 321 -14.48 -10.07 -11.62
N GLU A 322 -15.54 -10.51 -10.96
CA GLU A 322 -16.90 -10.26 -11.41
C GLU A 322 -17.24 -8.76 -11.44
N TYR A 323 -16.64 -7.95 -10.56
CA TYR A 323 -16.76 -6.49 -10.64
C TYR A 323 -16.16 -5.96 -11.95
N LEU A 324 -14.99 -6.45 -12.37
CA LEU A 324 -14.33 -6.00 -13.60
C LEU A 324 -15.00 -6.56 -14.86
N VAL A 325 -15.42 -7.83 -14.85
CA VAL A 325 -16.13 -8.47 -15.97
C VAL A 325 -17.45 -7.76 -16.28
N ASN A 326 -18.06 -7.10 -15.29
CA ASN A 326 -19.25 -6.26 -15.47
C ASN A 326 -18.93 -4.76 -15.66
N PHE A 327 -17.66 -4.36 -15.53
CA PHE A 327 -17.22 -2.97 -15.72
C PHE A 327 -16.99 -2.69 -17.22
N PRO A 328 -17.74 -1.77 -17.85
CA PRO A 328 -17.59 -1.45 -19.26
C PRO A 328 -16.22 -0.86 -19.58
N TRP A 329 -15.56 -1.40 -20.61
CA TRP A 329 -14.28 -0.85 -21.06
C TRP A 329 -14.43 0.57 -21.63
N LYS A 330 -13.53 1.47 -21.19
CA LYS A 330 -13.35 2.82 -21.73
C LYS A 330 -11.86 3.18 -21.78
N ASP A 331 -11.45 3.88 -22.82
CA ASP A 331 -10.05 4.35 -22.97
C ASP A 331 -9.85 5.73 -22.31
N ASP A 332 -10.22 5.85 -21.04
CA ASP A 332 -10.20 7.10 -20.25
C ASP A 332 -9.48 6.94 -18.89
N GLY A 333 -8.90 5.77 -18.64
CA GLY A 333 -8.24 5.41 -17.38
C GLY A 333 -9.17 4.91 -16.29
N THR A 334 -10.50 5.05 -16.41
CA THR A 334 -11.45 4.52 -15.42
C THR A 334 -11.33 3.00 -15.21
N PRO A 335 -10.99 2.16 -16.21
CA PRO A 335 -10.73 0.73 -15.95
C PRO A 335 -9.50 0.49 -15.07
N CYS A 336 -8.50 1.37 -15.13
CA CYS A 336 -7.33 1.28 -14.24
C CYS A 336 -7.72 1.60 -12.79
N LEU A 337 -8.58 2.61 -12.58
CA LEU A 337 -9.11 2.93 -11.25
C LEU A 337 -10.00 1.80 -10.72
N ALA A 338 -10.88 1.26 -11.56
CA ALA A 338 -11.73 0.12 -11.23
C ALA A 338 -10.89 -1.10 -10.81
N LEU A 339 -9.81 -1.40 -11.53
CA LEU A 339 -8.89 -2.48 -11.16
C LEU A 339 -8.31 -2.30 -9.76
N VAL A 340 -7.86 -1.10 -9.38
CA VAL A 340 -7.30 -0.88 -8.03
C VAL A 340 -8.36 -0.95 -6.93
N LEU A 341 -9.61 -0.61 -7.25
CA LEU A 341 -10.76 -0.71 -6.34
C LEU A 341 -11.40 -2.11 -6.28
N SER A 342 -10.96 -3.04 -7.15
CA SER A 342 -11.64 -4.34 -7.31
C SER A 342 -11.38 -5.29 -6.13
N PRO A 343 -12.32 -6.22 -5.84
CA PRO A 343 -12.10 -7.29 -4.87
C PRO A 343 -10.77 -8.03 -5.10
N TRP A 344 -10.45 -8.35 -6.35
CA TRP A 344 -9.21 -9.02 -6.75
C TRP A 344 -7.97 -8.27 -6.30
N PHE A 345 -7.90 -6.95 -6.49
CA PHE A 345 -6.71 -6.18 -6.11
C PHE A 345 -6.50 -6.09 -4.61
N THR A 346 -7.57 -6.25 -3.82
CA THR A 346 -7.53 -6.20 -2.35
C THR A 346 -7.11 -7.51 -1.68
N ARG A 347 -6.88 -8.61 -2.41
CA ARG A 347 -6.45 -9.88 -1.80
C ARG A 347 -4.92 -10.01 -1.74
N GLY A 348 -4.41 -10.76 -0.76
CA GLY A 348 -2.97 -11.00 -0.61
C GLY A 348 -2.42 -11.95 -1.67
N TRP A 349 -3.06 -13.09 -1.90
CA TRP A 349 -2.59 -14.09 -2.88
C TRP A 349 -2.52 -13.54 -4.31
N THR A 350 -3.52 -12.74 -4.74
CA THR A 350 -3.52 -12.09 -6.06
C THR A 350 -2.34 -11.15 -6.28
N ALA A 351 -1.75 -10.62 -5.20
CA ALA A 351 -0.51 -9.84 -5.25
C ALA A 351 0.66 -10.70 -5.72
N VAL A 352 0.79 -11.90 -5.14
CA VAL A 352 1.81 -12.90 -5.50
C VAL A 352 1.62 -13.33 -6.96
N GLU A 353 0.37 -13.55 -7.36
CA GLU A 353 0.00 -13.92 -8.73
C GLU A 353 0.40 -12.82 -9.72
N LEU A 354 0.14 -11.54 -9.41
CA LEU A 354 0.54 -10.40 -10.22
C LEU A 354 2.06 -10.33 -10.40
N ILE A 355 2.84 -10.39 -9.30
CA ILE A 355 4.31 -10.23 -9.36
C ILE A 355 5.00 -11.42 -10.05
N SER A 356 4.39 -12.61 -9.98
CA SER A 356 4.96 -13.82 -10.57
C SER A 356 4.75 -13.87 -12.07
N SER A 357 3.75 -13.15 -12.59
CA SER A 357 3.28 -13.26 -13.96
C SER A 357 4.09 -12.44 -14.97
N ARG A 358 4.38 -13.03 -16.13
CA ARG A 358 5.11 -12.35 -17.22
C ARG A 358 4.21 -11.49 -18.10
N SER A 359 2.98 -11.94 -18.33
CA SER A 359 1.96 -11.25 -19.12
C SER A 359 0.63 -11.37 -18.41
N ILE A 360 -0.05 -10.24 -18.21
CA ILE A 360 -1.31 -10.17 -17.45
C ILE A 360 -2.41 -9.63 -18.36
N LYS A 361 -3.51 -10.36 -18.43
CA LYS A 361 -4.72 -10.03 -19.18
C LYS A 361 -5.86 -9.84 -18.20
N VAL A 362 -6.60 -8.74 -18.31
CA VAL A 362 -7.74 -8.45 -17.44
C VAL A 362 -9.01 -8.51 -18.28
N LEU A 363 -10.03 -9.16 -17.73
CA LEU A 363 -11.34 -9.30 -18.37
C LEU A 363 -12.23 -8.12 -17.97
N PHE A 364 -12.79 -7.43 -18.96
CA PHE A 364 -13.76 -6.35 -18.80
C PHE A 364 -15.05 -6.64 -19.55
N LYS A 365 -16.12 -5.88 -19.26
CA LYS A 365 -17.32 -5.91 -20.08
C LYS A 365 -17.03 -5.27 -21.44
N ASP A 366 -17.31 -5.99 -22.51
CA ASP A 366 -17.28 -5.41 -23.86
C ASP A 366 -18.54 -4.53 -24.05
N PRO A 367 -18.40 -3.22 -24.31
CA PRO A 367 -19.56 -2.36 -24.55
C PRO A 367 -20.35 -2.74 -25.83
N ASN A 368 -19.76 -3.53 -26.73
CA ASN A 368 -20.36 -3.92 -27.99
C ASN A 368 -20.78 -5.41 -28.04
N ASN A 369 -20.45 -6.20 -27.02
CA ASN A 369 -20.72 -7.63 -27.01
C ASN A 369 -20.96 -8.17 -25.59
N ASP A 370 -22.23 -8.32 -25.21
CA ASP A 370 -22.59 -8.86 -23.90
C ASP A 370 -22.30 -10.37 -23.73
N ARG A 371 -21.92 -11.10 -24.79
CA ARG A 371 -21.72 -12.57 -24.73
C ARG A 371 -20.31 -13.00 -24.34
N ALA A 372 -19.32 -12.15 -24.51
CA ALA A 372 -17.92 -12.49 -24.24
C ALA A 372 -17.18 -11.34 -23.54
N PRO A 373 -16.25 -11.65 -22.63
CA PRO A 373 -15.47 -10.61 -21.97
C PRO A 373 -14.47 -10.00 -22.96
N LEU A 374 -14.24 -8.69 -22.82
CA LEU A 374 -13.16 -8.01 -23.50
C LEU A 374 -11.84 -8.29 -22.79
N ILE A 375 -10.85 -8.78 -23.53
CA ILE A 375 -9.53 -9.12 -22.97
C ILE A 375 -8.57 -7.94 -23.19
N LYS A 376 -8.02 -7.38 -22.10
CA LYS A 376 -7.10 -6.23 -22.15
C LYS A 376 -5.77 -6.54 -21.51
N ASP A 377 -4.68 -6.12 -22.14
CA ASP A 377 -3.34 -6.26 -21.61
C ASP A 377 -3.07 -5.20 -20.54
N LEU A 378 -2.62 -5.65 -19.36
CA LEU A 378 -2.37 -4.75 -18.24
C LEU A 378 -1.39 -3.63 -18.61
N ARG A 379 -0.25 -3.96 -19.22
CA ARG A 379 0.82 -2.98 -19.47
C ARG A 379 0.51 -2.09 -20.66
N LYS A 380 -0.11 -2.64 -21.71
CA LYS A 380 -0.36 -1.91 -22.96
C LYS A 380 -1.63 -1.09 -22.93
N ASP A 381 -2.72 -1.66 -22.40
CA ASP A 381 -4.06 -1.08 -22.55
C ASP A 381 -4.53 -0.39 -21.25
N ILE A 382 -4.19 -0.93 -20.07
CA ILE A 382 -4.76 -0.47 -18.79
C ILE A 382 -3.87 0.57 -18.11
N LEU A 383 -2.58 0.28 -17.98
CA LEU A 383 -1.65 1.17 -17.28
C LEU A 383 -1.32 2.40 -18.13
N ALA A 384 -1.25 3.55 -17.47
CA ALA A 384 -0.82 4.80 -18.08
C ALA A 384 0.61 4.66 -18.64
N SER A 385 0.73 4.59 -19.95
CA SER A 385 1.99 4.47 -20.69
C SER A 385 2.40 5.77 -21.39
N ARG A 386 1.46 6.70 -21.53
CA ARG A 386 1.59 7.96 -22.28
C ARG A 386 1.44 9.18 -21.37
N PHE A 387 1.97 10.31 -21.83
CA PHE A 387 1.99 11.58 -21.08
C PHE A 387 0.62 12.26 -20.99
N HIS A 388 -0.34 11.91 -21.84
CA HIS A 388 -1.70 12.46 -21.82
C HIS A 388 -2.67 11.77 -20.86
N HIS A 389 -2.23 10.84 -20.01
CA HIS A 389 -3.11 10.24 -19.01
C HIS A 389 -3.30 11.20 -17.83
N THR A 390 -4.54 11.33 -17.33
CA THR A 390 -4.86 12.18 -16.17
C THR A 390 -4.01 11.85 -14.95
N LEU A 391 -3.88 12.79 -14.00
CA LEU A 391 -3.17 12.55 -12.75
C LEU A 391 -3.73 11.33 -12.01
N GLY A 392 -5.06 11.18 -11.94
CA GLY A 392 -5.69 10.01 -11.34
C GLY A 392 -5.27 8.70 -12.00
N HIS A 393 -5.23 8.63 -13.34
CA HIS A 393 -4.84 7.41 -14.05
C HIS A 393 -3.37 7.07 -13.81
N ARG A 394 -2.50 8.09 -13.76
CA ARG A 394 -1.09 7.93 -13.39
C ARG A 394 -0.92 7.48 -11.93
N THR A 395 -1.72 8.01 -11.01
CA THR A 395 -1.72 7.60 -9.60
C THR A 395 -2.16 6.14 -9.45
N ALA A 396 -3.28 5.72 -10.06
CA ALA A 396 -3.71 4.32 -10.07
C ALA A 396 -2.64 3.40 -10.70
N THR A 397 -2.01 3.85 -11.79
CA THR A 397 -0.90 3.13 -12.44
C THR A 397 0.31 2.97 -11.52
N ARG A 398 0.68 4.01 -10.76
CA ARG A 398 1.80 3.96 -9.81
C ARG A 398 1.55 2.94 -8.70
N ILE A 399 0.31 2.80 -8.24
CA ILE A 399 -0.06 1.79 -7.23
C ILE A 399 0.19 0.38 -7.76
N ILE A 400 -0.28 0.07 -8.98
CA ILE A 400 -0.08 -1.24 -9.60
C ILE A 400 1.41 -1.49 -9.89
N ARG A 401 2.12 -0.50 -10.45
CA ARG A 401 3.56 -0.63 -10.75
C ARG A 401 4.40 -0.83 -9.50
N ARG A 402 4.07 -0.16 -8.39
CA ARG A 402 4.75 -0.37 -7.09
C ARG A 402 4.60 -1.80 -6.62
N LEU A 403 3.42 -2.40 -6.78
CA LEU A 403 3.26 -3.82 -6.48
C LEU A 403 4.16 -4.70 -7.38
N GLN A 404 4.14 -4.46 -8.69
CA GLN A 404 4.97 -5.22 -9.65
C GLN A 404 6.47 -5.11 -9.40
N GLN A 405 6.92 -4.04 -8.75
CA GLN A 405 8.32 -3.76 -8.44
C GLN A 405 8.73 -4.18 -7.01
N THR A 406 7.85 -4.82 -6.23
CA THR A 406 8.11 -5.16 -4.82
C THR A 406 9.33 -6.05 -4.63
N ASN A 407 9.54 -6.99 -5.56
CA ASN A 407 10.64 -7.96 -5.53
C ASN A 407 11.82 -7.58 -6.45
N VAL A 408 11.81 -6.37 -7.03
CA VAL A 408 12.85 -5.87 -7.92
C VAL A 408 13.86 -5.05 -7.11
N GLU A 409 15.15 -5.28 -7.34
CA GLU A 409 16.21 -4.53 -6.66
C GLU A 409 16.31 -3.07 -7.16
N PRO A 410 16.54 -2.08 -6.27
CA PRO A 410 16.66 -2.21 -4.82
C PRO A 410 15.32 -2.46 -4.12
N ARG A 411 15.22 -3.55 -3.34
CA ARG A 411 14.01 -3.88 -2.58
C ARG A 411 13.79 -2.91 -1.41
N SER A 412 12.54 -2.59 -1.10
CA SER A 412 12.15 -1.68 -0.02
C SER A 412 11.13 -2.33 0.92
N MET A 413 11.50 -2.51 2.19
CA MET A 413 10.59 -3.02 3.23
C MET A 413 9.35 -2.13 3.38
N ARG A 414 9.51 -0.80 3.25
CA ARG A 414 8.40 0.15 3.24
C ARG A 414 7.40 -0.15 2.13
N ASN A 415 7.89 -0.43 0.92
CA ASN A 415 7.02 -0.78 -0.20
C ASN A 415 6.28 -2.09 0.07
N LEU A 416 6.97 -3.10 0.63
CA LEU A 416 6.34 -4.36 1.04
C LEU A 416 5.22 -4.12 2.06
N MET A 417 5.49 -3.35 3.11
CA MET A 417 4.50 -3.01 4.15
C MET A 417 3.30 -2.25 3.58
N GLN A 418 3.53 -1.24 2.75
CA GLN A 418 2.45 -0.48 2.09
C GLN A 418 1.58 -1.37 1.20
N ASN A 419 2.20 -2.25 0.41
CA ASN A 419 1.48 -3.17 -0.46
C ASN A 419 0.67 -4.22 0.31
N LEU A 420 1.14 -4.65 1.48
CA LEU A 420 0.41 -5.58 2.35
C LEU A 420 -0.72 -4.89 3.12
N LYS A 421 -0.55 -3.62 3.52
CA LYS A 421 -1.55 -2.87 4.31
C LYS A 421 -2.91 -2.83 3.62
N SER A 422 -2.94 -2.61 2.32
CA SER A 422 -4.18 -2.52 1.54
C SER A 422 -4.79 -3.89 1.18
N ARG A 423 -4.21 -4.99 1.69
CA ARG A 423 -4.55 -6.35 1.29
C ARG A 423 -5.09 -7.19 2.44
N ASN A 424 -6.10 -7.97 2.12
CA ASN A 424 -6.77 -8.90 3.00
C ASN A 424 -6.40 -10.34 2.68
N ASN A 425 -6.36 -11.13 3.75
CA ASN A 425 -6.29 -12.57 3.70
C ASN A 425 -7.37 -13.11 4.64
N SER A 426 -8.14 -14.09 4.18
CA SER A 426 -9.14 -14.76 5.02
C SER A 426 -8.50 -15.52 6.20
N TRP A 427 -7.20 -15.83 6.10
CA TRP A 427 -6.44 -16.54 7.13
C TRP A 427 -5.24 -15.69 7.57
N PRO A 428 -5.09 -15.37 8.87
CA PRO A 428 -3.93 -14.62 9.37
C PRO A 428 -2.59 -15.24 8.98
N ARG A 429 -2.52 -16.59 9.01
CA ARG A 429 -1.35 -17.37 8.59
C ARG A 429 -0.88 -17.07 7.17
N ASP A 430 -1.81 -16.85 6.24
CA ASP A 430 -1.45 -16.59 4.84
C ASP A 430 -0.74 -15.25 4.68
N ARG A 431 -0.94 -14.31 5.60
CA ARG A 431 -0.34 -12.97 5.50
C ARG A 431 1.18 -13.01 5.54
N ILE A 432 1.76 -13.78 6.46
CA ILE A 432 3.22 -13.90 6.56
C ILE A 432 3.80 -14.67 5.37
N VAL A 433 3.06 -15.65 4.85
CA VAL A 433 3.44 -16.43 3.65
C VAL A 433 3.44 -15.52 2.42
N VAL A 434 2.36 -14.78 2.19
CA VAL A 434 2.26 -13.78 1.10
C VAL A 434 3.38 -12.75 1.23
N ALA A 435 3.64 -12.23 2.43
CA ALA A 435 4.72 -11.28 2.67
C ALA A 435 6.09 -11.84 2.27
N SER A 436 6.38 -13.09 2.63
CA SER A 436 7.64 -13.75 2.25
C SER A 436 7.80 -13.90 0.74
N LEU A 437 6.74 -14.31 0.04
CA LEU A 437 6.76 -14.50 -1.41
C LEU A 437 6.91 -13.15 -2.13
N LEU A 438 6.24 -12.10 -1.65
CA LEU A 438 6.41 -10.73 -2.16
C LEU A 438 7.82 -10.19 -1.91
N ALA A 439 8.45 -10.56 -0.79
CA ALA A 439 9.83 -10.22 -0.49
C ALA A 439 10.85 -11.03 -1.33
N GLY A 440 10.42 -12.03 -2.10
CA GLY A 440 11.30 -12.93 -2.84
C GLY A 440 11.97 -14.00 -1.96
N VAL A 441 11.42 -14.25 -0.78
CA VAL A 441 11.92 -15.22 0.21
C VAL A 441 11.09 -16.49 0.15
N LYS A 442 11.74 -17.65 0.20
CA LYS A 442 11.05 -18.95 0.33
C LYS A 442 10.75 -19.22 1.81
N PRO A 443 9.47 -19.24 2.23
CA PRO A 443 9.13 -19.41 3.64
C PRO A 443 9.37 -20.83 4.14
N ASP A 444 9.89 -20.96 5.36
CA ASP A 444 9.95 -22.22 6.10
C ASP A 444 8.63 -22.49 6.84
N LEU A 445 7.72 -23.21 6.18
CA LEU A 445 6.38 -23.49 6.71
C LEU A 445 6.33 -24.60 7.76
N ASP A 446 7.41 -25.39 7.89
CA ASP A 446 7.44 -26.59 8.73
C ASP A 446 8.04 -26.29 10.13
N ALA A 447 8.48 -25.05 10.38
CA ALA A 447 9.02 -24.62 11.66
C ALA A 447 7.97 -24.52 12.78
N VAL A 448 8.35 -24.92 14.00
CA VAL A 448 7.49 -24.87 15.21
C VAL A 448 6.97 -23.44 15.51
N ASN A 449 7.80 -22.43 15.29
CA ASN A 449 7.40 -21.00 15.33
C ASN A 449 7.48 -20.42 13.90
N MET A 450 6.64 -20.94 13.01
CA MET A 450 6.63 -20.56 11.59
C MET A 450 6.55 -19.05 11.39
N GLU A 451 5.67 -18.34 12.08
CA GLU A 451 5.49 -16.89 11.89
C GLU A 451 6.75 -16.11 12.26
N GLY A 452 7.35 -16.38 13.43
CA GLY A 452 8.59 -15.74 13.85
C GLY A 452 9.77 -16.09 12.94
N ARG A 453 9.87 -17.35 12.49
CA ARG A 453 10.92 -17.81 11.58
C ARG A 453 10.81 -17.18 10.20
N VAL A 454 9.62 -17.16 9.60
CA VAL A 454 9.40 -16.54 8.29
C VAL A 454 9.58 -15.04 8.38
N MET A 455 9.14 -14.38 9.47
CA MET A 455 9.44 -12.96 9.69
C MET A 455 10.94 -12.69 9.73
N GLN A 456 11.71 -13.51 10.45
CA GLN A 456 13.16 -13.40 10.48
C GLN A 456 13.77 -13.53 9.07
N GLN A 457 13.33 -14.53 8.29
CA GLN A 457 13.78 -14.73 6.91
C GLN A 457 13.47 -13.53 6.01
N ILE A 458 12.31 -12.89 6.21
CA ILE A 458 11.93 -11.67 5.48
C ILE A 458 12.88 -10.54 5.85
N ILE A 459 13.03 -10.25 7.14
CA ILE A 459 13.85 -9.13 7.65
C ILE A 459 15.30 -9.29 7.20
N THR A 460 15.92 -10.45 7.42
CA THR A 460 17.32 -10.69 7.07
C THR A 460 17.57 -10.74 5.58
N SER A 461 16.52 -10.81 4.75
CA SER A 461 16.66 -10.69 3.31
C SER A 461 16.94 -9.26 2.84
N TYR A 462 16.66 -8.23 3.67
CA TYR A 462 16.93 -6.83 3.35
C TYR A 462 18.29 -6.41 3.94
N PRO A 463 19.08 -5.58 3.21
CA PRO A 463 20.33 -5.06 3.76
C PRO A 463 20.10 -3.96 4.79
N GLN A 464 19.06 -3.15 4.59
CA GLN A 464 18.74 -1.99 5.41
C GLN A 464 17.23 -1.80 5.54
N VAL A 465 16.81 -1.13 6.61
CA VAL A 465 15.43 -0.65 6.82
C VAL A 465 15.45 0.79 7.29
N ASP A 466 14.34 1.52 7.12
CA ASP A 466 14.20 2.84 7.70
C ASP A 466 13.89 2.75 9.21
N ALA A 467 14.39 3.70 9.99
CA ALA A 467 14.25 3.68 11.44
C ALA A 467 12.80 3.86 11.94
N SER A 468 11.87 4.32 11.10
CA SER A 468 10.43 4.36 11.39
C SER A 468 9.85 2.99 11.73
N VAL A 469 10.48 1.89 11.30
CA VAL A 469 10.07 0.53 11.68
C VAL A 469 10.16 0.29 13.19
N LEU A 470 11.00 1.05 13.90
CA LEU A 470 11.15 0.97 15.36
C LEU A 470 10.06 1.75 16.12
N ILE A 471 9.31 2.60 15.41
CA ILE A 471 8.34 3.51 16.02
C ILE A 471 6.95 2.86 15.97
N HIS A 472 6.75 1.86 16.83
CA HIS A 472 5.45 1.21 17.02
C HIS A 472 5.09 1.07 18.50
N GLY A 473 3.79 1.07 18.80
CA GLY A 473 3.25 0.82 20.14
C GLY A 473 2.87 -0.64 20.40
N SER A 474 3.24 -1.57 19.50
CA SER A 474 2.80 -2.98 19.51
C SER A 474 3.74 -3.91 20.30
N PRO A 475 3.26 -5.06 20.79
CA PRO A 475 4.11 -6.12 21.32
C PRO A 475 5.03 -6.71 20.25
N THR A 476 6.22 -7.15 20.69
CA THR A 476 7.30 -7.67 19.85
C THR A 476 7.30 -9.20 19.83
N ILE A 477 7.95 -9.80 18.84
CA ILE A 477 8.01 -11.26 18.66
C ILE A 477 8.69 -11.94 19.86
N VAL A 478 9.71 -11.28 20.40
CA VAL A 478 10.44 -11.69 21.60
C VAL A 478 10.67 -10.47 22.48
N ASP A 479 10.88 -10.69 23.78
CA ASP A 479 11.20 -9.61 24.73
C ASP A 479 12.68 -9.22 24.68
N HIS A 480 13.55 -10.15 24.27
CA HIS A 480 15.01 -9.99 24.26
C HIS A 480 15.64 -10.62 23.01
N GLY A 481 16.79 -10.09 22.59
CA GLY A 481 17.56 -10.64 21.48
C GLY A 481 17.15 -10.10 20.10
N PRO A 482 17.53 -10.77 18.99
CA PRO A 482 17.53 -10.17 17.64
C PRO A 482 16.24 -9.60 17.09
N LEU A 483 15.11 -10.13 17.51
CA LEU A 483 13.80 -9.67 17.07
C LEU A 483 13.05 -8.92 18.17
N SER A 484 13.76 -8.46 19.23
CA SER A 484 13.14 -7.73 20.35
C SER A 484 12.54 -6.40 19.94
N TRP A 485 12.93 -5.88 18.77
CA TRP A 485 12.39 -4.68 18.15
C TRP A 485 11.27 -4.94 17.15
N CYS A 486 11.09 -6.19 16.69
CA CYS A 486 10.17 -6.47 15.59
C CYS A 486 8.75 -6.75 16.13
N PRO A 487 7.72 -6.02 15.69
CA PRO A 487 6.34 -6.30 16.10
C PRO A 487 5.84 -7.60 15.47
N LEU A 488 5.01 -8.35 16.21
CA LEU A 488 4.39 -9.60 15.69
C LEU A 488 3.54 -9.33 14.44
N ASN A 489 2.87 -8.19 14.45
CA ASN A 489 1.96 -7.74 13.39
C ASN A 489 2.60 -6.70 12.47
N LEU A 490 3.90 -6.80 12.19
CA LEU A 490 4.62 -5.86 11.30
C LEU A 490 3.86 -5.56 10.01
N PHE A 491 3.15 -6.57 9.50
CA PHE A 491 2.35 -6.44 8.28
C PHE A 491 0.84 -6.27 8.51
N SER A 492 0.28 -6.51 9.71
CA SER A 492 -1.18 -6.72 9.95
C SER A 492 -2.04 -5.47 10.17
N GLY A 493 -1.55 -4.28 9.84
CA GLY A 493 -2.37 -3.06 9.79
C GLY A 493 -2.12 -2.08 10.94
N SER A 494 -2.35 -0.80 10.62
CA SER A 494 -2.21 0.38 11.48
C SER A 494 -0.97 0.43 12.37
N THR A 495 0.23 0.30 11.78
CA THR A 495 1.30 1.19 12.27
C THR A 495 0.71 2.59 12.12
N PRO A 496 0.56 3.36 13.20
CA PRO A 496 0.16 4.75 13.08
C PRO A 496 1.13 5.34 12.07
N ILE A 497 0.58 5.77 10.93
CA ILE A 497 1.30 6.68 10.05
C ILE A 497 1.44 7.90 10.93
N LEU A 498 2.56 7.94 11.65
CA LEU A 498 3.01 9.18 12.21
C LEU A 498 3.10 10.13 11.02
N PRO A 499 2.69 11.39 11.19
CA PRO A 499 2.86 12.38 10.14
C PRO A 499 4.27 12.25 9.59
N GLN A 500 4.41 12.37 8.26
CA GLN A 500 5.65 12.26 7.48
C GLN A 500 6.69 13.29 7.95
N ASN A 501 7.10 13.21 9.20
CA ASN A 501 7.90 14.17 9.93
C ASN A 501 9.34 13.67 9.87
N GLY A 502 9.87 13.71 8.66
CA GLY A 502 11.15 14.34 8.34
C GLY A 502 12.46 13.70 8.78
N THR A 503 12.54 12.79 9.77
CA THR A 503 13.86 12.31 10.25
C THR A 503 13.98 10.81 10.47
N TRP A 504 12.98 10.13 11.05
CA TRP A 504 13.05 8.66 11.20
C TRP A 504 13.09 7.96 9.83
N GLU A 505 12.31 8.45 8.86
CA GLU A 505 12.24 7.94 7.49
C GLU A 505 13.55 8.08 6.69
N ALA A 506 14.35 9.08 7.07
CA ALA A 506 15.63 9.38 6.44
C ALA A 506 16.77 8.53 7.02
N LEU A 507 16.66 8.10 8.29
CA LEU A 507 17.67 7.27 8.93
C LEU A 507 17.55 5.81 8.44
N ARG A 508 18.63 5.30 7.85
CA ARG A 508 18.76 3.89 7.45
C ARG A 508 19.50 3.11 8.53
N LEU A 509 18.97 1.95 8.88
CA LEU A 509 19.53 1.00 9.83
C LEU A 509 20.03 -0.23 9.08
N ASP A 510 21.23 -0.68 9.40
CA ASP A 510 21.82 -1.90 8.83
C ASP A 510 21.23 -3.13 9.53
N ILE A 511 20.82 -4.12 8.74
CA ILE A 511 20.30 -5.39 9.24
C ILE A 511 21.42 -6.42 9.26
N ASP A 512 21.66 -7.04 10.41
CA ASP A 512 22.53 -8.21 10.48
C ASP A 512 21.85 -9.43 9.83
N LYS A 513 22.48 -9.99 8.80
CA LYS A 513 21.90 -11.08 7.99
C LYS A 513 21.72 -12.39 8.75
N GLY A 514 22.51 -12.62 9.80
CA GLY A 514 22.44 -13.86 10.59
C GLY A 514 21.34 -13.82 11.64
N SER A 515 21.18 -12.68 12.30
CA SER A 515 20.34 -12.52 13.47
C SER A 515 19.04 -11.75 13.21
N GLY A 516 19.08 -10.72 12.36
CA GLY A 516 18.02 -9.72 12.21
C GLY A 516 18.14 -8.53 13.16
N SER A 517 19.26 -8.42 13.90
CA SER A 517 19.54 -7.24 14.72
C SER A 517 19.74 -5.99 13.87
N LEU A 518 19.42 -4.82 14.43
CA LEU A 518 19.52 -3.54 13.73
C LEU A 518 20.67 -2.72 14.28
N THR A 519 21.49 -2.15 13.39
CA THR A 519 22.56 -1.23 13.76
C THR A 519 22.30 0.15 13.18
N GLY A 520 22.41 1.19 14.01
CA GLY A 520 22.21 2.57 13.60
C GLY A 520 22.97 3.56 14.45
N ARG A 521 22.90 4.84 14.07
CA ARG A 521 23.44 5.96 14.85
C ARG A 521 22.31 6.86 15.30
N PHE A 522 22.33 7.20 16.58
CA PHE A 522 21.28 7.98 17.22
C PHE A 522 21.88 9.09 18.08
N TRP A 523 21.03 10.04 18.44
CA TRP A 523 21.24 10.83 19.64
C TRP A 523 20.78 10.00 20.84
N ALA A 524 21.59 9.93 21.89
CA ALA A 524 21.28 9.15 23.09
C ALA A 524 21.34 10.01 24.36
N ARG A 525 20.49 9.68 25.33
CA ARG A 525 20.58 10.20 26.70
C ARG A 525 20.00 9.21 27.70
N THR A 526 20.24 9.42 28.99
CA THR A 526 19.58 8.65 30.06
C THR A 526 18.09 8.98 30.14
N LEU A 527 17.26 7.99 30.48
CA LEU A 527 15.82 8.18 30.62
C LEU A 527 15.53 9.11 31.81
N PRO A 528 14.79 10.22 31.63
CA PRO A 528 14.39 11.07 32.76
C PRO A 528 13.43 10.34 33.70
N SER A 529 13.47 10.69 34.99
CA SER A 529 12.59 10.10 36.00
C SER A 529 11.12 10.54 35.86
N LEU A 530 10.18 9.69 36.30
CA LEU A 530 8.72 9.98 36.34
C LEU A 530 8.35 11.35 36.93
N ARG A 531 9.16 11.87 37.85
CA ARG A 531 8.87 13.13 38.56
C ARG A 531 8.95 14.37 37.67
N GLN A 532 9.44 14.26 36.44
CA GLN A 532 9.61 15.38 35.53
C GLN A 532 8.41 15.66 34.62
N ASN A 533 7.32 14.86 34.61
CA ASN A 533 6.14 15.04 33.75
C ASN A 533 6.41 15.18 32.22
N ASN A 534 7.64 14.93 31.77
CA ASN A 534 8.06 15.24 30.39
C ASN A 534 8.05 14.04 29.44
N ILE A 535 7.66 12.84 29.93
CA ILE A 535 7.59 11.62 29.12
C ILE A 535 6.27 10.88 29.33
N GLU A 536 5.62 10.53 28.23
CA GLU A 536 4.41 9.72 28.21
C GLU A 536 4.64 8.44 27.35
N PRO A 537 4.21 7.26 27.81
CA PRO A 537 4.28 6.04 26.99
C PRO A 537 3.47 6.15 25.70
N PHE A 538 4.08 5.81 24.56
CA PHE A 538 3.35 5.61 23.31
C PHE A 538 3.09 4.11 23.12
N SER A 539 1.83 3.70 23.28
CA SER A 539 1.46 2.29 23.24
C SER A 539 0.10 2.05 22.63
N MET A 540 -0.03 0.92 21.92
CA MET A 540 -1.29 0.36 21.42
C MET A 540 -1.76 -0.85 22.23
N HIS A 541 -0.98 -1.27 23.22
CA HIS A 541 -1.26 -2.46 24.03
C HIS A 541 -0.78 -2.30 25.48
N SER A 542 -1.54 -2.83 26.44
CA SER A 542 -1.21 -2.73 27.88
C SER A 542 0.16 -3.34 28.21
N ALA A 543 0.58 -4.39 27.51
CA ALA A 543 1.90 -4.99 27.68
C ALA A 543 3.05 -4.02 27.32
N SER A 544 2.98 -3.35 26.17
CA SER A 544 4.01 -2.38 25.76
C SER A 544 3.99 -1.13 26.65
N GLN A 545 2.81 -0.70 27.09
CA GLN A 545 2.69 0.40 28.06
C GLN A 545 3.34 0.04 29.39
N ARG A 546 3.11 -1.18 29.90
CA ARG A 546 3.68 -1.65 31.16
C ARG A 546 5.21 -1.72 31.09
N LYS A 547 5.81 -2.13 29.97
CA LYS A 547 7.26 -2.14 29.77
C LYS A 547 7.85 -0.73 29.97
N ILE A 548 7.26 0.29 29.35
CA ILE A 548 7.71 1.68 29.47
C ILE A 548 7.48 2.20 30.89
N MET A 549 6.33 1.92 31.50
CA MET A 549 6.06 2.34 32.88
C MET A 549 7.05 1.74 33.89
N LEU A 550 7.45 0.48 33.70
CA LEU A 550 8.51 -0.14 34.50
C LEU A 550 9.88 0.52 34.26
N ALA A 551 10.18 0.87 33.00
CA ALA A 551 11.42 1.59 32.68
C ALA A 551 11.49 2.96 33.37
N LEU A 552 10.37 3.66 33.41
CA LEU A 552 10.23 4.97 34.06
C LEU A 552 10.35 4.91 35.61
N GLN A 553 10.10 3.75 36.23
CA GLN A 553 10.36 3.53 37.66
C GLN A 553 11.85 3.35 37.97
N HIS A 554 12.64 2.90 37.00
CA HIS A 554 14.08 2.65 37.11
C HIS A 554 14.87 3.41 36.05
N PRO A 555 14.76 4.75 35.97
CA PRO A 555 15.26 5.57 34.85
C PRO A 555 16.77 5.39 34.58
N GLY A 556 17.57 5.15 35.63
CA GLY A 556 19.01 4.95 35.51
C GLY A 556 19.43 3.65 34.81
N GLU A 557 18.51 2.73 34.51
CA GLU A 557 18.79 1.51 33.75
C GLU A 557 18.49 1.63 32.25
N TYR A 558 17.92 2.74 31.78
CA TYR A 558 17.41 2.87 30.41
C TYR A 558 17.97 4.10 29.69
N LEU A 559 18.07 3.97 28.38
CA LEU A 559 18.45 5.06 27.48
C LEU A 559 17.26 5.46 26.59
N VAL A 560 17.29 6.71 26.17
CA VAL A 560 16.37 7.30 25.20
C VAL A 560 17.16 7.63 23.94
N LEU A 561 16.63 7.21 22.79
CA LEU A 561 17.22 7.44 21.47
C LEU A 561 16.31 8.29 20.59
N THR A 562 16.89 9.23 19.83
CA THR A 562 16.20 10.04 18.81
C THR A 562 17.04 10.18 17.55
N CYS A 563 16.40 10.50 16.41
CA CYS A 563 17.11 10.86 15.18
C CYS A 563 17.57 12.32 15.18
N TYR A 564 16.88 13.17 15.95
CA TYR A 564 17.14 14.59 16.05
C TYR A 564 16.87 15.12 17.47
N ARG A 565 17.58 16.17 17.89
CA ARG A 565 17.49 16.72 19.25
C ARG A 565 16.07 17.14 19.64
N ARG A 566 15.34 17.75 18.71
CA ARG A 566 13.99 18.29 18.92
C ARG A 566 12.92 17.38 18.34
N GLN A 567 12.91 16.13 18.79
CA GLN A 567 11.97 15.13 18.30
C GLN A 567 11.04 14.66 19.41
N ARG A 568 9.72 14.77 19.18
CA ARG A 568 8.70 14.38 20.14
C ARG A 568 8.69 12.88 20.42
N LEU A 569 8.91 12.08 19.39
CA LEU A 569 8.92 10.62 19.51
C LEU A 569 10.34 10.14 19.76
N CYS A 570 10.52 9.40 20.84
CA CYS A 570 11.79 8.82 21.21
C CYS A 570 11.66 7.33 21.48
N LEU A 571 12.74 6.60 21.22
CA LEU A 571 12.83 5.19 21.47
C LEU A 571 13.43 4.94 22.85
N VAL A 572 12.79 4.08 23.65
CA VAL A 572 13.30 3.63 24.95
C VAL A 572 13.97 2.27 24.76
N ILE A 573 15.22 2.16 25.21
CA ILE A 573 16.02 0.93 25.13
C ILE A 573 16.62 0.57 26.49
N LYS A 574 16.93 -0.71 26.67
CA LYS A 574 17.72 -1.18 27.80
C LYS A 574 19.12 -1.58 27.31
N PRO A 575 20.20 -0.86 27.67
CA PRO A 575 21.55 -1.30 27.35
C PRO A 575 21.83 -2.64 28.04
N THR A 576 22.40 -3.59 27.30
CA THR A 576 22.70 -4.94 27.77
C THR A 576 24.20 -5.19 27.87
N ARG A 577 24.98 -4.56 26.97
CA ARG A 577 26.44 -4.64 26.95
C ARG A 577 27.04 -3.46 26.17
N LEU A 578 28.27 -3.08 26.50
CA LEU A 578 29.12 -2.27 25.63
C LEU A 578 30.03 -3.19 24.80
N SER A 579 29.98 -3.11 23.47
CA SER A 579 30.80 -3.97 22.62
C SER A 579 32.29 -3.75 22.91
N ARG A 580 33.08 -4.83 22.86
CA ARG A 580 34.51 -4.67 22.63
C ARG A 580 34.68 -4.07 21.23
N VAL A 581 35.63 -3.16 21.12
CA VAL A 581 35.94 -2.39 19.90
C VAL A 581 35.92 -3.34 18.70
N ASP A 582 35.14 -3.03 17.65
CA ASP A 582 35.11 -3.86 16.44
C ASP A 582 36.48 -3.84 15.72
N ASP A 583 36.69 -4.73 14.74
CA ASP A 583 37.93 -4.81 13.95
C ASP A 583 38.29 -3.49 13.23
N ALA A 584 37.34 -2.55 13.16
CA ALA A 584 37.49 -1.21 12.58
C ALA A 584 37.67 -0.10 13.64
N GLY A 585 37.90 -0.45 14.92
CA GLY A 585 38.16 0.52 15.98
C GLY A 585 36.92 1.17 16.61
N ARG A 586 35.70 0.68 16.33
CA ARG A 586 34.44 1.36 16.72
C ARG A 586 33.74 0.61 17.86
N LYS A 587 33.39 1.36 18.92
CA LYS A 587 32.50 0.89 19.99
C LYS A 587 31.04 0.99 19.55
N PHE A 588 30.18 0.11 20.03
CA PHE A 588 28.72 0.24 19.95
C PHE A 588 28.04 -0.27 21.22
N ILE A 589 26.84 0.23 21.50
CA ILE A 589 26.01 -0.21 22.62
C ILE A 589 25.08 -1.32 22.12
N GLU A 590 25.17 -2.50 22.72
CA GLU A 590 24.18 -3.57 22.54
C GLU A 590 23.00 -3.28 23.47
N CYS A 591 21.78 -3.38 22.96
CA CYS A 591 20.58 -3.10 23.74
C CYS A 591 19.37 -3.91 23.29
N ASP A 592 18.38 -4.03 24.18
CA ASP A 592 17.04 -4.49 23.85
C ASP A 592 16.08 -3.31 23.65
N TRP A 593 15.16 -3.47 22.69
CA TRP A 593 14.06 -2.55 22.48
C TRP A 593 13.03 -2.70 23.62
N VAL A 594 12.59 -1.57 24.19
CA VAL A 594 11.61 -1.58 25.30
C VAL A 594 10.27 -1.01 24.86
N GLY A 595 10.29 0.11 24.12
CA GLY A 595 9.08 0.80 23.71
C GLY A 595 9.34 2.17 23.10
N VAL A 596 8.27 2.86 22.73
CA VAL A 596 8.30 4.23 22.23
C VAL A 596 7.68 5.15 23.27
N ALA A 597 8.22 6.34 23.44
CA ALA A 597 7.66 7.36 24.31
C ALA A 597 7.52 8.70 23.59
N LEU A 598 6.57 9.50 24.04
CA LEU A 598 6.40 10.90 23.68
C LEU A 598 7.14 11.75 24.71
N MET A 599 7.99 12.66 24.26
CA MET A 599 8.77 13.56 25.08
C MET A 599 8.40 15.01 24.77
N ASP A 600 8.31 15.85 25.80
CA ASP A 600 8.14 17.29 25.62
C ASP A 600 9.42 17.91 25.01
N ILE A 601 9.27 18.61 23.88
CA ILE A 601 10.35 19.23 23.12
C ILE A 601 10.75 20.59 23.74
N SER A 602 9.93 21.14 24.64
CA SER A 602 10.24 22.38 25.38
C SER A 602 11.43 22.23 26.34
N TYR A 603 11.83 20.99 26.66
CA TYR A 603 12.83 20.67 27.67
C TYR A 603 14.24 20.51 27.09
N ASP A 604 15.17 21.21 27.75
CA ASP A 604 16.63 21.29 27.62
C ASP A 604 17.33 20.52 26.46
N PRO A 605 17.96 21.24 25.49
CA PRO A 605 18.82 20.63 24.47
C PRO A 605 20.16 20.09 25.00
N GLU A 606 20.53 20.36 26.26
CA GLU A 606 21.76 19.87 26.87
C GLU A 606 21.66 18.39 27.33
N GLY A 607 22.78 17.67 27.33
CA GLY A 607 22.85 16.27 27.80
C GLY A 607 22.59 15.18 26.75
N TRP A 608 22.36 15.53 25.48
CA TRP A 608 22.31 14.56 24.38
C TRP A 608 23.69 14.25 23.83
N PHE A 609 24.01 12.96 23.77
CA PHE A 609 25.21 12.46 23.11
C PHE A 609 24.94 12.21 21.61
N PRO A 610 25.64 12.90 20.69
CA PRO A 610 25.48 12.69 19.25
C PRO A 610 26.11 11.38 18.77
N ASN A 611 25.61 10.87 17.65
CA ASN A 611 26.25 9.82 16.85
C ASN A 611 26.59 8.53 17.60
N VAL A 612 25.81 8.20 18.64
CA VAL A 612 25.97 6.97 19.41
C VAL A 612 25.56 5.79 18.52
N LYS A 613 26.51 4.91 18.22
CA LYS A 613 26.27 3.67 17.47
C LYS A 613 25.62 2.65 18.39
N VAL A 614 24.43 2.20 18.02
CA VAL A 614 23.62 1.26 18.80
C VAL A 614 23.28 0.05 17.95
N GLN A 615 23.36 -1.14 18.56
CA GLN A 615 22.84 -2.38 18.02
C GLN A 615 21.62 -2.84 18.84
N ILE A 616 20.46 -2.84 18.20
CA ILE A 616 19.18 -3.22 18.79
C ILE A 616 18.93 -4.71 18.52
N GLY A 617 18.74 -5.48 19.58
CA GLY A 617 18.53 -6.92 19.53
C GLY A 617 19.83 -7.72 19.37
N ALA A 618 20.79 -7.59 20.27
CA ALA A 618 22.04 -8.35 20.14
C ALA A 618 21.86 -9.87 20.41
N THR A 619 22.65 -10.71 19.74
CA THR A 619 22.66 -12.18 19.91
C THR A 619 23.46 -12.69 21.11
N SER A 620 24.30 -11.85 21.70
CA SER A 620 25.49 -12.29 22.42
C SER A 620 25.30 -12.29 23.95
N GLY A 621 25.23 -13.49 24.55
CA GLY A 621 25.47 -13.76 25.99
C GLY A 621 24.48 -13.15 26.99
N PRO A 622 24.46 -13.62 28.26
CA PRO A 622 23.67 -13.00 29.31
C PRO A 622 24.03 -11.51 29.46
N PRO A 623 23.04 -10.64 29.78
CA PRO A 623 23.31 -9.22 30.01
C PRO A 623 24.37 -9.06 31.11
N GLU A 624 25.23 -8.06 30.97
CA GLU A 624 26.16 -7.71 32.05
C GLU A 624 25.32 -7.14 33.20
N LEU A 625 25.17 -7.93 34.27
CA LEU A 625 24.36 -7.55 35.43
C LEU A 625 24.88 -6.24 36.03
N GLY A 626 23.99 -5.25 36.17
CA GLY A 626 24.25 -4.02 36.92
C GLY A 626 24.80 -2.84 36.12
N LEU A 627 24.83 -2.90 34.79
CA LEU A 627 25.17 -1.73 33.96
C LEU A 627 24.13 -0.61 34.14
N LYS A 628 24.55 0.54 34.68
CA LYS A 628 23.75 1.76 34.63
C LYS A 628 23.88 2.42 33.27
N ALA A 629 22.79 2.99 32.79
CA ALA A 629 22.72 3.65 31.49
C ALA A 629 23.70 4.84 31.37
N GLU A 630 23.89 5.58 32.47
CA GLU A 630 24.85 6.69 32.55
C GLU A 630 26.29 6.22 32.37
N ASP A 631 26.69 5.19 33.13
CA ASP A 631 28.03 4.59 33.04
C ASP A 631 28.32 4.09 31.61
N VAL A 632 27.33 3.49 30.94
CA VAL A 632 27.47 3.00 29.56
C VAL A 632 27.76 4.15 28.59
N LEU A 633 27.06 5.28 28.70
CA LEU A 633 27.29 6.44 27.84
C LEU A 633 28.64 7.10 28.10
N ASP A 634 29.03 7.24 29.37
CA ASP A 634 30.31 7.82 29.76
C ASP A 634 31.49 6.95 29.28
N ILE A 635 31.39 5.63 29.40
CA ILE A 635 32.42 4.70 28.90
C ILE A 635 32.45 4.69 27.35
N TYR A 636 31.30 4.85 26.70
CA TYR A 636 31.19 4.91 25.24
C TYR A 636 31.97 6.10 24.68
N HIS A 637 31.74 7.30 25.22
CA HIS A 637 32.39 8.54 24.78
C HIS A 637 33.84 8.70 25.29
N GLY A 638 34.24 7.88 26.27
CA GLY A 638 35.39 8.21 27.11
C GLY A 638 34.96 9.30 28.09
N GLN A 639 35.64 9.44 29.23
CA GLN A 639 35.25 10.39 30.29
C GLN A 639 35.28 11.89 29.89
N GLU A 640 35.43 12.21 28.60
CA GLU A 640 35.30 13.55 28.05
C GLU A 640 33.85 13.77 27.57
N ARG A 641 33.08 14.56 28.33
CA ARG A 641 31.84 15.15 27.82
C ARG A 641 32.20 15.99 26.59
N PRO A 642 31.53 15.80 25.43
CA PRO A 642 31.88 16.55 24.23
C PRO A 642 31.64 18.04 24.47
N SER A 643 32.71 18.84 24.44
CA SER A 643 32.61 20.27 24.26
C SER A 643 31.96 20.51 22.89
N THR A 644 30.93 21.34 22.87
CA THR A 644 30.21 21.80 21.68
C THR A 644 31.17 22.33 20.61
N GLN A 645 31.61 21.46 19.69
CA GLN A 645 32.18 21.89 18.41
C GLN A 645 31.14 21.64 17.31
N GLN A 646 30.67 22.75 16.74
CA GLN A 646 29.85 22.83 15.55
C GLN A 646 30.54 22.08 14.40
N GLY A 647 29.98 20.93 14.01
CA GLY A 647 30.16 20.38 12.68
C GLY A 647 29.00 20.85 11.81
N ASP A 648 29.30 21.71 10.85
CA ASP A 648 28.39 22.15 9.78
C ASP A 648 27.76 20.95 9.08
N TYR A 649 26.42 20.85 9.05
CA TYR A 649 25.66 20.25 7.94
C TYR A 649 24.15 20.61 8.05
N PHE A 650 23.65 21.24 6.97
CA PHE A 650 22.26 21.57 6.60
C PHE A 650 21.29 22.03 7.70
N SER A 651 21.29 23.33 7.97
CA SER A 651 20.14 24.06 8.50
C SER A 651 19.03 24.16 7.45
N LEU A 652 17.95 23.41 7.63
CA LEU A 652 16.65 23.75 7.06
C LEU A 652 15.74 24.17 8.22
N GLU A 653 15.78 25.45 8.56
CA GLU A 653 14.73 26.09 9.36
C GLU A 653 14.26 27.35 8.63
N PRO A 654 12.94 27.55 8.56
CA PRO A 654 12.35 28.85 8.87
C PRO A 654 11.60 28.70 10.20
N ILE A 655 12.16 29.27 11.27
CA ILE A 655 11.47 29.44 12.55
C ILE A 655 10.42 30.54 12.37
N HIS A 656 9.15 30.25 12.64
CA HIS A 656 8.17 31.30 12.93
C HIS A 656 8.41 31.80 14.36
N GLU A 657 9.12 32.92 14.50
CA GLU A 657 9.32 33.58 15.78
C GLU A 657 7.97 34.05 16.38
N GLY A 658 7.71 33.68 17.64
CA GLY A 658 6.75 34.40 18.50
C GLY A 658 5.45 33.69 18.87
N TYR A 659 5.26 32.40 18.58
CA TYR A 659 4.07 31.63 18.99
C TYR A 659 4.42 30.33 19.73
N GLU A 660 3.78 30.07 20.88
CA GLU A 660 3.83 28.81 21.63
C GLU A 660 2.51 28.05 21.48
N TRP A 661 2.56 26.72 21.38
CA TRP A 661 1.36 25.89 21.33
C TRP A 661 0.76 25.69 22.73
N SER A 662 -0.44 26.23 22.94
CA SER A 662 -1.16 26.15 24.22
C SER A 662 -1.88 24.81 24.35
N ILE A 663 -1.40 23.93 25.23
CA ILE A 663 -2.01 22.59 25.48
C ILE A 663 -3.45 22.72 25.95
N GLN A 664 -3.76 23.73 26.75
CA GLN A 664 -5.09 23.95 27.31
C GLN A 664 -6.12 24.38 26.24
N HIS A 665 -5.68 25.10 25.21
CA HIS A 665 -6.57 25.69 24.19
C HIS A 665 -6.43 25.05 22.81
N GLN A 666 -5.48 24.12 22.64
CA GLN A 666 -5.14 23.47 21.37
C GLN A 666 -4.99 24.45 20.20
N ARG A 667 -4.26 25.55 20.43
CA ARG A 667 -3.95 26.56 19.40
C ARG A 667 -2.59 27.23 19.67
N TRP A 668 -2.02 27.84 18.64
CA TRP A 668 -0.81 28.65 18.73
C TRP A 668 -1.12 30.02 19.34
N GLU A 669 -0.46 30.40 20.44
CA GLU A 669 -0.64 31.65 21.17
C GLU A 669 0.64 32.48 21.15
N LYS A 670 0.51 33.80 20.99
CA LYS A 670 1.66 34.70 20.81
C LYS A 670 2.39 34.93 22.13
N HIS A 671 3.71 34.83 22.12
CA HIS A 671 4.56 35.03 23.30
C HIS A 671 4.34 36.45 23.87
N GLY A 672 3.82 36.57 25.09
CA GLY A 672 3.80 37.83 25.86
C GLY A 672 2.48 38.64 25.91
N ALA A 673 1.31 38.05 25.71
CA ALA A 673 0.05 38.75 26.05
C ALA A 673 -0.23 38.66 27.57
N PRO A 674 -0.32 39.78 28.32
CA PRO A 674 -0.67 39.73 29.73
C PRO A 674 -2.14 39.30 29.89
N TYR A 675 -2.37 38.36 30.82
CA TYR A 675 -3.68 37.96 31.31
C TYR A 675 -4.43 39.20 31.84
N LEU A 676 -5.40 39.70 31.09
CA LEU A 676 -6.47 40.55 31.61
C LEU A 676 -7.65 39.65 31.96
N GLY A 677 -7.78 39.33 33.24
CA GLY A 677 -8.98 38.75 33.80
C GLY A 677 -10.15 39.72 33.65
N LEU A 678 -11.27 39.24 33.13
CA LEU A 678 -12.56 39.89 33.25
C LEU A 678 -13.56 38.89 33.84
N SER A 679 -13.79 39.09 35.13
CA SER A 679 -14.98 38.67 35.86
C SER A 679 -16.19 39.45 35.34
N THR A 680 -17.30 38.74 35.12
CA THR A 680 -18.72 39.18 35.21
C THR A 680 -19.19 40.40 34.42
N MET A 681 -20.10 40.20 33.46
CA MET A 681 -21.52 40.63 33.56
C MET A 681 -22.32 40.31 32.27
N HIS A 682 -23.54 39.76 32.52
CA HIS A 682 -24.67 39.41 31.65
C HIS A 682 -24.60 38.17 30.75
#